data_AF-A0A4J1R9L4-F1
#
_entry.id   AF-A0A4J1R9L4-F1
#
_cell.length_a   1.000
_cell.length_b   1.000
_cell.length_c   1.000
_cell.angle_alpha   90.00
_cell.angle_beta   90.00
_cell.angle_gamma   90.00
#
_symmetry.space_group_name_H-M   'P 1'
#
loop_
_entity.id
_entity.type
_entity.pdbx_description
1 polymer ?
#
loop_
_entity_poly.entity_id
_entity_poly.type
_entity_poly.pdbx_seq_one_letter_code
_entity_poly.pdbx_strand_id
1 'polypeptide(L)'
;MLLTIHDANLQKVAFIDNEKQGTLNYYDDTWTRWKGRDGANGVAGKAGADGRTPYLHIAYATANNGSQGFSTTDSTNKTYIGTYTDYTQSDSTDYRVYKWTLIKGADGTGISNVTNYYLATTVSTGITRTSAGWTTTPQPITSDKRYLWNYRVELYTNGTSKTTEPTVIGVHGDKGERGLQGLQGLQGARGEQGIPGPRGADGRTQYTHMAYADNATGGGFSQTNTDKAFVGVYIDFNPTDSRNPADYRWTRWKGRDGANGVAGKAGADGRTSYFHIAYAASADGSREFSLEDNRQQYMGYYSDFTAADSRDRTKYKWFDRLANVQVGSQNLLRNTATLPIKNGLDGTWRSTSGGNGVAEPVTLDKYPVPGILKGVRVKNNTNGGNKDLSQIINLVIGQRYTISCWARVSSTSDRSTVNLLVRSWTVNDTNRILFKAISNKTWVKYSLSFTADAEKNSIQFGQNGPGNIEICGMKLELGNVATDWSLSVEDIQSQLDGKADQKLTQQQLTALTEKAQLHDAELKAKATMEQLSDLEKAYNAFVKSNADSRKKSESDLVEAGRRIDLLTTQFGGLAELKTFIDTYMKSTNEGLIIGKNDASSTIKVSSDRISMFSAGKEVMYISQGVINIDNGIFTASIQIGRFRTEQYHLNKDVNVIRYIGG
;
A
#
# COMPACT_ATOMS: atom_id res chain seq x y z
N MET A 1 -17.64 1.35 1.93
CA MET A 1 -16.91 0.30 1.18
C MET A 1 -16.56 0.88 -0.18
N LEU A 2 -15.27 0.99 -0.51
CA LEU A 2 -14.79 1.59 -1.75
C LEU A 2 -14.61 0.50 -2.81
N LEU A 3 -15.42 0.51 -3.87
CA LEU A 3 -15.24 -0.43 -4.98
C LEU A 3 -14.41 0.27 -6.06
N THR A 4 -13.19 -0.22 -6.31
CA THR A 4 -12.29 0.36 -7.32
C THR A 4 -12.29 -0.53 -8.56
N ILE A 5 -12.58 0.05 -9.72
CA ILE A 5 -12.62 -0.64 -11.02
C ILE A 5 -11.31 -0.34 -11.75
N HIS A 6 -10.61 -1.42 -12.14
CA HIS A 6 -9.39 -1.34 -12.92
C HIS A 6 -9.64 -1.81 -14.36
N ASP A 7 -8.87 -1.29 -15.30
CA ASP A 7 -8.85 -1.82 -16.67
C ASP A 7 -8.00 -3.11 -16.77
N ALA A 8 -7.89 -3.66 -17.98
CA ALA A 8 -7.10 -4.87 -18.25
C ALA A 8 -5.60 -4.72 -17.94
N ASN A 9 -5.10 -3.48 -17.80
CA ASN A 9 -3.72 -3.16 -17.44
C ASN A 9 -3.59 -2.79 -15.96
N LEU A 10 -4.63 -3.03 -15.16
CA LEU A 10 -4.70 -2.72 -13.73
C LEU A 10 -4.60 -1.22 -13.40
N GLN A 11 -4.88 -0.35 -14.38
CA GLN A 11 -4.98 1.09 -14.12
C GLN A 11 -6.37 1.41 -13.56
N LYS A 12 -6.41 2.23 -12.51
CA LYS A 12 -7.66 2.67 -11.88
C LYS A 12 -8.39 3.60 -12.84
N VAL A 13 -9.51 3.14 -13.39
CA VAL A 13 -10.32 3.91 -14.34
C VAL A 13 -11.59 4.46 -13.72
N ALA A 14 -12.09 3.86 -12.63
CA ALA A 14 -13.23 4.38 -11.88
C ALA A 14 -13.22 3.88 -10.43
N PHE A 15 -14.03 4.53 -9.59
CA PHE A 15 -14.34 4.03 -8.24
C PHE A 15 -15.77 4.42 -7.85
N ILE A 16 -16.40 3.59 -7.03
CA ILE A 16 -17.69 3.82 -6.41
C ILE A 16 -17.44 4.02 -4.92
N ASP A 17 -17.94 5.15 -4.41
CA ASP A 17 -17.71 5.63 -3.05
C ASP A 17 -19.04 6.02 -2.41
N ASN A 18 -19.42 5.29 -1.36
CA ASN A 18 -20.67 5.50 -0.64
C ASN A 18 -20.66 6.76 0.25
N GLU A 19 -19.51 7.42 0.43
CA GLU A 19 -19.39 8.61 1.28
C GLU A 19 -19.51 9.93 0.48
N LYS A 20 -19.61 9.85 -0.85
CA LYS A 20 -19.79 11.02 -1.71
C LYS A 20 -21.26 11.22 -2.09
N GLN A 21 -21.78 12.40 -1.75
CA GLN A 21 -23.14 12.81 -2.09
C GLN A 21 -23.23 13.11 -3.60
N GLY A 22 -24.12 12.43 -4.33
CA GLY A 22 -24.34 12.60 -5.78
C GLY A 22 -23.68 11.55 -6.69
N THR A 23 -23.02 10.53 -6.13
CA THR A 23 -22.53 9.35 -6.87
C THR A 23 -23.49 8.16 -6.72
N LEU A 24 -23.42 7.17 -7.64
CA LEU A 24 -24.25 5.95 -7.57
C LEU A 24 -24.05 5.23 -6.21
N ASN A 25 -25.12 5.11 -5.43
CA ASN A 25 -25.13 4.50 -4.09
C ASN A 25 -26.12 3.32 -4.06
N TYR A 26 -25.71 2.15 -3.58
CA TYR A 26 -26.57 0.96 -3.56
C TYR A 26 -27.59 0.91 -2.40
N TYR A 27 -27.40 1.72 -1.34
CA TYR A 27 -28.19 1.61 -0.10
C TYR A 27 -29.37 2.58 0.02
N ASP A 28 -29.41 3.67 -0.74
CA ASP A 28 -30.44 4.74 -0.61
C ASP A 28 -31.08 5.16 -1.94
N ASP A 29 -30.91 4.41 -3.01
CA ASP A 29 -31.60 4.71 -4.26
C ASP A 29 -33.12 4.47 -4.09
N THR A 30 -33.88 5.53 -4.34
CA THR A 30 -35.35 5.46 -4.42
C THR A 30 -35.70 4.73 -5.70
N TRP A 31 -35.88 3.41 -5.60
CA TRP A 31 -36.40 2.62 -6.70
C TRP A 31 -37.79 3.12 -7.07
N THR A 32 -37.88 3.95 -8.10
CA THR A 32 -39.17 4.27 -8.70
C THR A 32 -39.64 3.02 -9.40
N ARG A 33 -40.84 2.53 -9.08
CA ARG A 33 -41.41 1.39 -9.79
C ARG A 33 -41.79 1.85 -11.21
N TRP A 34 -40.94 1.56 -12.20
CA TRP A 34 -41.18 1.82 -13.64
C TRP A 34 -42.24 0.90 -14.27
N LYS A 35 -43.07 0.24 -13.46
CA LYS A 35 -44.26 -0.46 -13.94
C LYS A 35 -45.44 0.50 -13.86
N GLY A 36 -45.69 1.20 -14.96
CA GLY A 36 -47.06 1.54 -15.35
C GLY A 36 -47.92 0.28 -15.31
N ARG A 37 -49.24 0.43 -15.15
CA ARG A 37 -50.13 -0.74 -14.96
C ARG A 37 -50.20 -1.67 -16.18
N ASP A 38 -49.48 -1.36 -17.26
CA ASP A 38 -49.53 -1.99 -18.57
C ASP A 38 -48.40 -1.38 -19.43
N GLY A 39 -47.46 -2.18 -19.92
CA GLY A 39 -46.29 -1.73 -20.69
C GLY A 39 -46.60 -1.34 -22.15
N ALA A 40 -47.69 -0.59 -22.37
CA ALA A 40 -48.17 -0.20 -23.70
C ALA A 40 -47.86 1.26 -24.07
N ASN A 41 -47.42 2.07 -23.10
CA ASN A 41 -47.25 3.51 -23.26
C ASN A 41 -45.86 3.98 -22.81
N GLY A 42 -45.28 4.90 -23.59
CA GLY A 42 -44.02 5.58 -23.28
C GLY A 42 -44.13 6.50 -22.06
N VAL A 43 -42.98 6.86 -21.50
CA VAL A 43 -42.89 7.72 -20.32
C VAL A 43 -42.87 9.19 -20.74
N ALA A 44 -43.85 9.97 -20.25
CA ALA A 44 -43.97 11.39 -20.54
C ALA A 44 -42.78 12.18 -19.98
N GLY A 45 -42.13 12.96 -20.85
CA GLY A 45 -41.14 13.97 -20.51
C GLY A 45 -41.78 15.29 -20.08
N LYS A 46 -40.94 16.29 -19.77
CA LYS A 46 -41.43 17.66 -19.52
C LYS A 46 -41.89 18.28 -20.85
N ALA A 47 -43.01 19.00 -20.82
CA ALA A 47 -43.52 19.71 -22.00
C ALA A 47 -42.48 20.71 -22.54
N GLY A 48 -42.28 20.70 -23.86
CA GLY A 48 -41.43 21.65 -24.57
C GLY A 48 -42.03 23.05 -24.60
N ALA A 49 -41.24 24.04 -25.04
CA ALA A 49 -41.69 25.43 -25.19
C ALA A 49 -42.84 25.59 -26.22
N ASP A 50 -43.05 24.59 -27.07
CA ASP A 50 -44.14 24.45 -28.04
C ASP A 50 -45.42 23.80 -27.47
N GLY A 51 -45.43 23.46 -26.18
CA GLY A 51 -46.56 22.84 -25.48
C GLY A 51 -46.72 21.34 -25.72
N ARG A 52 -45.79 20.68 -26.44
CA ARG A 52 -45.86 19.24 -26.72
C ARG A 52 -45.08 18.43 -25.69
N THR A 53 -45.62 17.28 -25.29
CA THR A 53 -45.00 16.36 -24.34
C THR A 53 -44.32 15.22 -25.09
N PRO A 54 -42.98 15.10 -25.03
CA PRO A 54 -42.28 13.96 -25.64
C PRO A 54 -42.44 12.70 -24.79
N TYR A 55 -42.50 11.52 -25.41
CA TYR A 55 -42.58 10.22 -24.74
C TYR A 55 -41.34 9.38 -25.03
N LEU A 56 -40.72 8.83 -23.99
CA LEU A 56 -39.63 7.87 -24.11
C LEU A 56 -40.17 6.44 -24.15
N HIS A 57 -39.83 5.70 -25.19
CA HIS A 57 -40.21 4.31 -25.42
C HIS A 57 -39.00 3.39 -25.25
N ILE A 58 -39.24 2.22 -24.65
CA ILE A 58 -38.23 1.17 -24.45
C ILE A 58 -38.75 -0.13 -25.07
N ALA A 59 -37.92 -0.81 -25.85
CA ALA A 59 -38.21 -2.13 -26.40
C ALA A 59 -37.03 -3.08 -26.19
N TYR A 60 -37.26 -4.38 -26.37
CA TYR A 60 -36.28 -5.45 -26.18
C TYR A 60 -36.23 -6.35 -27.41
N ALA A 61 -35.06 -6.90 -27.73
CA ALA A 61 -34.87 -7.80 -28.87
C ALA A 61 -33.75 -8.81 -28.63
N THR A 62 -33.70 -9.87 -29.45
CA THR A 62 -32.60 -10.85 -29.46
C THR A 62 -31.57 -10.57 -30.56
N ALA A 63 -31.90 -9.68 -31.52
CA ALA A 63 -31.00 -9.26 -32.59
C ALA A 63 -30.54 -7.80 -32.43
N ASN A 64 -29.35 -7.51 -32.94
CA ASN A 64 -28.71 -6.19 -32.86
C ASN A 64 -29.44 -5.06 -33.59
N ASN A 65 -30.40 -5.39 -34.44
CA ASN A 65 -31.19 -4.45 -35.23
C ASN A 65 -32.68 -4.47 -34.85
N GLY A 66 -33.06 -5.15 -33.77
CA GLY A 66 -34.44 -5.26 -33.32
C GLY A 66 -35.32 -6.25 -34.08
N SER A 67 -34.85 -6.84 -35.18
CA SER A 67 -35.70 -7.63 -36.09
C SER A 67 -36.15 -8.98 -35.54
N GLN A 68 -35.51 -9.49 -34.48
CA GLN A 68 -35.84 -10.78 -33.87
C GLN A 68 -36.17 -10.60 -32.39
N GLY A 69 -37.21 -11.28 -31.94
CA GLY A 69 -37.65 -11.23 -30.54
C GLY A 69 -38.08 -9.84 -30.08
N PHE A 70 -38.53 -8.97 -30.99
CA PHE A 70 -39.00 -7.62 -30.67
C PHE A 70 -40.16 -7.68 -29.66
N SER A 71 -40.05 -6.91 -28.59
CA SER A 71 -41.14 -6.72 -27.65
C SER A 71 -41.00 -5.39 -26.95
N THR A 72 -42.11 -4.65 -26.83
CA THR A 72 -42.19 -3.43 -26.01
C THR A 72 -42.47 -3.75 -24.54
N THR A 73 -42.82 -5.01 -24.22
CA THR A 73 -43.29 -5.41 -22.88
C THR A 73 -42.49 -6.53 -22.22
N ASP A 74 -41.85 -7.41 -23.00
CA ASP A 74 -41.15 -8.61 -22.51
C ASP A 74 -39.64 -8.53 -22.72
N SER A 75 -38.92 -8.41 -21.62
CA SER A 75 -37.45 -8.41 -21.58
C SER A 75 -36.83 -9.79 -21.35
N THR A 76 -37.63 -10.83 -21.15
CA THR A 76 -37.14 -12.17 -20.79
C THR A 76 -36.30 -12.73 -21.93
N ASN A 77 -35.07 -13.14 -21.61
CA ASN A 77 -34.08 -13.70 -22.55
C ASN A 77 -33.75 -12.82 -23.77
N LYS A 78 -34.00 -11.50 -23.69
CA LYS A 78 -33.60 -10.54 -24.72
C LYS A 78 -32.17 -10.08 -24.48
N THR A 79 -31.39 -9.93 -25.54
CA THR A 79 -29.96 -9.58 -25.48
C THR A 79 -29.69 -8.12 -25.83
N TYR A 80 -30.68 -7.42 -26.39
CA TYR A 80 -30.61 -6.01 -26.80
C TYR A 80 -31.78 -5.21 -26.19
N ILE A 81 -31.49 -3.94 -25.85
CA ILE A 81 -32.48 -2.92 -25.46
C ILE A 81 -32.51 -1.82 -26.52
N GLY A 82 -33.71 -1.37 -26.89
CA GLY A 82 -33.96 -0.32 -27.88
C GLY A 82 -34.58 0.90 -27.21
N THR A 83 -34.13 2.10 -27.57
CA THR A 83 -34.76 3.36 -27.12
C THR A 83 -35.25 4.20 -28.30
N TYR A 84 -36.41 4.81 -28.12
CA TYR A 84 -37.06 5.68 -29.11
C TYR A 84 -37.78 6.83 -28.41
N THR A 85 -37.88 8.00 -29.03
CA THR A 85 -38.59 9.15 -28.46
C THR A 85 -39.39 9.85 -29.53
N ASP A 86 -40.68 10.07 -29.28
CA ASP A 86 -41.56 10.85 -30.14
C ASP A 86 -42.58 11.64 -29.30
N TYR A 87 -43.71 12.03 -29.89
CA TYR A 87 -44.81 12.73 -29.20
C TYR A 87 -46.07 11.86 -29.08
N THR A 88 -45.98 10.57 -29.39
CA THR A 88 -47.08 9.61 -29.34
C THR A 88 -47.00 8.87 -28.01
N GLN A 89 -48.12 8.78 -27.30
CA GLN A 89 -48.10 8.10 -26.00
C GLN A 89 -47.90 6.58 -26.13
N SER A 90 -48.45 5.96 -27.16
CA SER A 90 -48.35 4.51 -27.38
C SER A 90 -46.98 4.10 -27.92
N ASP A 91 -46.46 2.95 -27.48
CA ASP A 91 -45.21 2.42 -28.01
C ASP A 91 -45.31 2.06 -29.50
N SER A 92 -44.26 2.38 -30.26
CA SER A 92 -44.16 2.01 -31.68
C SER A 92 -43.97 0.51 -31.83
N THR A 93 -44.74 -0.11 -32.73
CA THR A 93 -44.55 -1.51 -33.12
C THR A 93 -43.47 -1.70 -34.19
N ASP A 94 -42.94 -0.59 -34.74
CA ASP A 94 -41.86 -0.63 -35.71
C ASP A 94 -40.50 -0.71 -35.02
N TYR A 95 -39.89 -1.90 -34.98
CA TYR A 95 -38.58 -2.12 -34.37
C TYR A 95 -37.46 -1.23 -34.95
N ARG A 96 -37.64 -0.66 -36.16
CA ARG A 96 -36.63 0.15 -36.86
C ARG A 96 -36.49 1.56 -36.31
N VAL A 97 -37.49 2.07 -35.57
CA VAL A 97 -37.40 3.41 -34.97
C VAL A 97 -36.59 3.41 -33.67
N TYR A 98 -36.38 2.23 -33.08
CA TYR A 98 -35.60 2.07 -31.86
C TYR A 98 -34.10 1.99 -32.15
N LYS A 99 -33.30 2.67 -31.32
CA LYS A 99 -31.83 2.54 -31.33
C LYS A 99 -31.40 1.43 -30.38
N TRP A 100 -30.84 0.36 -30.93
CA TRP A 100 -30.54 -0.88 -30.22
C TRP A 100 -29.13 -0.91 -29.62
N THR A 101 -29.03 -1.37 -28.37
CA THR A 101 -27.78 -1.56 -27.61
C THR A 101 -27.74 -2.96 -27.01
N LEU A 102 -26.60 -3.64 -27.09
CA LEU A 102 -26.40 -4.94 -26.46
C LEU A 102 -26.38 -4.78 -24.93
N ILE A 103 -27.20 -5.56 -24.23
CA ILE A 103 -27.33 -5.54 -22.76
C ILE A 103 -26.90 -6.85 -22.09
N LYS A 104 -26.64 -7.91 -22.88
CA LYS A 104 -26.19 -9.21 -22.38
C LYS A 104 -24.98 -9.68 -23.18
N GLY A 105 -23.78 -9.54 -22.60
CA GLY A 105 -22.54 -10.10 -23.15
C GLY A 105 -22.48 -11.63 -22.96
N ALA A 106 -21.51 -12.29 -23.61
CA ALA A 106 -21.22 -13.70 -23.34
C ALA A 106 -20.83 -13.88 -21.86
N ASP A 107 -21.39 -14.90 -21.20
CA ASP A 107 -21.10 -15.19 -19.80
C ASP A 107 -19.58 -15.32 -19.60
N GLY A 108 -18.98 -14.42 -18.84
CA GLY A 108 -17.55 -14.46 -18.55
C GLY A 108 -17.19 -15.72 -17.78
N THR A 109 -16.03 -16.31 -18.08
CA THR A 109 -15.53 -17.47 -17.33
C THR A 109 -15.24 -17.08 -15.88
N GLY A 110 -16.15 -17.39 -14.97
CA GLY A 110 -15.99 -17.17 -13.53
C GLY A 110 -14.92 -18.09 -12.92
N ILE A 111 -14.37 -17.69 -11.77
CA ILE A 111 -13.48 -18.53 -10.96
C ILE A 111 -14.36 -19.54 -10.19
N SER A 112 -14.17 -20.82 -10.46
CA SER A 112 -14.88 -21.93 -9.79
C SER A 112 -14.29 -22.24 -8.42
N ASN A 113 -12.97 -22.19 -8.27
CA ASN A 113 -12.30 -22.49 -7.01
C ASN A 113 -10.92 -21.81 -6.94
N VAL A 114 -10.47 -21.45 -5.75
CA VAL A 114 -9.12 -20.95 -5.50
C VAL A 114 -8.50 -21.78 -4.38
N THR A 115 -7.42 -22.51 -4.70
CA THR A 115 -6.65 -23.26 -3.70
C THR A 115 -5.35 -22.53 -3.41
N ASN A 116 -5.13 -22.19 -2.15
CA ASN A 116 -3.90 -21.55 -1.68
C ASN A 116 -2.95 -22.59 -1.09
N TYR A 117 -1.67 -22.49 -1.40
CA TYR A 117 -0.60 -23.30 -0.84
C TYR A 117 0.37 -22.39 -0.07
N TYR A 118 0.78 -22.81 1.11
CA TYR A 118 1.62 -22.07 2.04
C TYR A 118 2.88 -22.85 2.40
N LEU A 119 4.01 -22.16 2.56
CA LEU A 119 5.27 -22.75 2.99
C LEU A 119 6.06 -21.74 3.85
N ALA A 120 6.35 -22.09 5.10
CA ALA A 120 7.19 -21.27 5.98
C ALA A 120 8.67 -21.68 5.85
N THR A 121 9.55 -20.73 5.53
CA THR A 121 10.97 -20.96 5.26
C THR A 121 11.88 -20.01 6.02
N THR A 122 13.16 -20.37 6.09
CA THR A 122 14.27 -19.53 6.60
C THR A 122 14.77 -18.52 5.55
N VAL A 123 14.57 -18.82 4.26
CA VAL A 123 15.11 -18.07 3.11
C VAL A 123 14.09 -17.17 2.45
N SER A 124 14.53 -15.99 2.01
CA SER A 124 13.72 -14.97 1.33
C SER A 124 13.74 -15.05 -0.21
N THR A 125 14.51 -15.98 -0.78
CA THR A 125 14.59 -16.23 -2.24
C THR A 125 14.78 -17.72 -2.53
N GLY A 126 14.60 -18.14 -3.79
CA GLY A 126 14.93 -19.50 -4.25
C GLY A 126 13.86 -20.59 -4.03
N ILE A 127 12.67 -20.21 -3.56
CA ILE A 127 11.54 -21.13 -3.40
C ILE A 127 10.77 -21.29 -4.73
N THR A 128 10.48 -22.53 -5.11
CA THR A 128 9.74 -22.89 -6.33
C THR A 128 8.54 -23.76 -5.98
N ARG A 129 7.67 -24.00 -6.97
CA ARG A 129 6.48 -24.87 -6.81
C ARG A 129 6.84 -26.32 -6.48
N THR A 130 8.05 -26.76 -6.82
CA THR A 130 8.54 -28.11 -6.54
C THR A 130 9.27 -28.20 -5.19
N SER A 131 9.44 -27.09 -4.46
CA SER A 131 9.98 -27.12 -3.10
C SER A 131 9.10 -27.98 -2.20
N ALA A 132 9.70 -28.85 -1.39
CA ALA A 132 8.96 -29.73 -0.50
C ALA A 132 8.34 -28.95 0.68
N GLY A 133 7.18 -29.41 1.16
CA GLY A 133 6.57 -28.93 2.40
C GLY A 133 5.42 -27.93 2.25
N TRP A 134 4.89 -27.71 1.04
CA TRP A 134 3.69 -26.90 0.82
C TRP A 134 2.44 -27.52 1.46
N THR A 135 1.63 -26.68 2.13
CA THR A 135 0.35 -27.09 2.75
C THR A 135 -0.78 -26.17 2.35
N THR A 136 -2.03 -26.64 2.37
CA THR A 136 -3.20 -25.79 2.07
C THR A 136 -3.69 -24.97 3.28
N THR A 137 -3.16 -25.26 4.46
CA THR A 137 -3.32 -24.45 5.68
C THR A 137 -2.09 -23.55 5.89
N PRO A 138 -2.28 -22.28 6.30
CA PRO A 138 -1.17 -21.39 6.62
C PRO A 138 -0.26 -21.97 7.70
N GLN A 139 1.05 -22.03 7.42
CA GLN A 139 2.05 -22.46 8.38
C GLN A 139 2.42 -21.30 9.32
N PRO A 140 2.61 -21.55 10.62
CA PRO A 140 3.07 -20.51 11.53
C PRO A 140 4.48 -20.06 11.16
N ILE A 141 4.67 -18.75 11.07
CA ILE A 141 6.01 -18.15 10.98
C ILE A 141 6.59 -18.01 12.39
N THR A 142 7.85 -18.37 12.54
CA THR A 142 8.61 -18.28 13.79
C THR A 142 9.88 -17.48 13.57
N SER A 143 10.66 -17.24 14.64
CA SER A 143 12.01 -16.67 14.54
C SER A 143 12.89 -17.43 13.55
N ASP A 144 12.69 -18.74 13.44
CA ASP A 144 13.54 -19.64 12.66
C ASP A 144 12.97 -19.84 11.25
N LYS A 145 11.65 -19.79 11.07
CA LYS A 145 10.97 -19.82 9.76
C LYS A 145 10.31 -18.49 9.49
N ARG A 146 11.13 -17.51 9.12
CA ARG A 146 10.77 -16.09 9.06
C ARG A 146 9.89 -15.71 7.88
N TYR A 147 9.88 -16.47 6.78
CA TYR A 147 9.21 -16.08 5.54
C TYR A 147 8.07 -17.04 5.23
N LEU A 148 6.84 -16.54 5.16
CA LEU A 148 5.69 -17.29 4.68
C LEU A 148 5.53 -17.07 3.19
N TRP A 149 5.71 -18.13 2.41
CA TRP A 149 5.48 -18.15 0.98
C TRP A 149 4.06 -18.61 0.66
N ASN A 150 3.50 -18.10 -0.43
CA ASN A 150 2.23 -18.54 -0.98
C ASN A 150 2.27 -18.61 -2.51
N TYR A 151 1.62 -19.63 -3.05
CA TYR A 151 1.11 -19.61 -4.42
C TYR A 151 -0.33 -20.09 -4.43
N ARG A 152 -1.09 -19.73 -5.46
CA ARG A 152 -2.49 -20.13 -5.61
C ARG A 152 -2.75 -20.76 -6.97
N VAL A 153 -3.68 -21.71 -6.98
CA VAL A 153 -4.25 -22.34 -8.17
C VAL A 153 -5.70 -21.89 -8.28
N GLU A 154 -6.01 -21.12 -9.32
CA GLU A 154 -7.35 -20.70 -9.69
C GLU A 154 -7.92 -21.69 -10.70
N LEU A 155 -9.02 -22.35 -10.37
CA LEU A 155 -9.80 -23.19 -11.29
C LEU A 155 -10.95 -22.34 -11.83
N TYR A 156 -11.07 -22.28 -13.15
CA TYR A 156 -12.14 -21.57 -13.83
C TYR A 156 -13.34 -22.48 -14.11
N THR A 157 -14.51 -21.88 -14.27
CA THR A 157 -15.79 -22.58 -14.54
C THR A 157 -15.79 -23.37 -15.86
N ASN A 158 -14.86 -23.09 -16.78
CA ASN A 158 -14.64 -23.85 -18.01
C ASN A 158 -13.63 -25.02 -17.86
N GLY A 159 -13.18 -25.31 -16.63
CA GLY A 159 -12.25 -26.40 -16.34
C GLY A 159 -10.77 -26.08 -16.56
N THR A 160 -10.41 -24.89 -17.06
CA THR A 160 -9.01 -24.48 -17.13
C THR A 160 -8.52 -24.00 -15.76
N SER A 161 -7.20 -23.99 -15.54
CA SER A 161 -6.61 -23.46 -14.32
C SER A 161 -5.45 -22.51 -14.59
N LYS A 162 -5.23 -21.58 -13.67
CA LYS A 162 -4.08 -20.67 -13.65
C LYS A 162 -3.39 -20.76 -12.30
N THR A 163 -2.08 -20.94 -12.33
CA THR A 163 -1.25 -21.06 -11.12
C THR A 163 -0.29 -19.88 -11.06
N THR A 164 -0.20 -19.25 -9.88
CA THR A 164 0.76 -18.16 -9.65
C THR A 164 2.14 -18.72 -9.30
N GLU A 165 3.19 -17.92 -9.50
CA GLU A 165 4.50 -18.25 -8.94
C GLU A 165 4.53 -18.00 -7.42
N PRO A 166 5.36 -18.74 -6.63
CA PRO A 166 5.51 -18.52 -5.20
C PRO A 166 6.00 -17.10 -4.87
N THR A 167 5.31 -16.44 -3.93
CA THR A 167 5.70 -15.12 -3.42
C THR A 167 5.66 -15.09 -1.90
N VAL A 168 6.49 -14.25 -1.28
CA VAL A 168 6.45 -14.03 0.17
C VAL A 168 5.24 -13.17 0.53
N ILE A 169 4.34 -13.71 1.35
CA ILE A 169 3.13 -13.03 1.84
C ILE A 169 3.20 -12.64 3.32
N GLY A 170 4.22 -13.11 4.04
CA GLY A 170 4.41 -12.77 5.45
C GLY A 170 5.88 -12.86 5.85
N VAL A 171 6.30 -11.94 6.72
CA VAL A 171 7.62 -11.97 7.35
C VAL A 171 7.42 -11.88 8.86
N HIS A 172 8.12 -12.73 9.62
CA HIS A 172 8.07 -12.70 11.08
C HIS A 172 8.60 -11.36 11.60
N GLY A 173 7.71 -10.53 12.14
CA GLY A 173 8.02 -9.33 12.91
C GLY A 173 8.07 -9.65 14.40
N ASP A 174 8.89 -8.91 15.15
CA ASP A 174 8.95 -9.06 16.61
C ASP A 174 7.60 -8.72 17.24
N LYS A 175 7.12 -9.58 18.14
CA LYS A 175 5.79 -9.49 18.75
C LYS A 175 5.68 -8.21 19.60
N GLY A 176 4.77 -7.30 19.23
CA GLY A 176 4.37 -6.19 20.09
C GLY A 176 3.63 -6.68 21.34
N GLU A 177 3.80 -5.97 22.46
CA GLU A 177 3.11 -6.30 23.70
C GLU A 177 1.58 -6.26 23.55
N ARG A 178 0.90 -7.19 24.24
CA ARG A 178 -0.57 -7.34 24.22
C ARG A 178 -1.23 -6.07 24.77
N GLY A 179 -2.10 -5.44 23.97
CA GLY A 179 -2.89 -4.29 24.41
C GLY A 179 -3.78 -4.59 25.62
N LEU A 180 -3.89 -3.64 26.54
CA LEU A 180 -4.77 -3.70 27.70
C LEU A 180 -6.25 -3.62 27.28
N GLN A 181 -7.10 -4.36 27.98
CA GLN A 181 -8.55 -4.45 27.80
C GLN A 181 -9.23 -3.08 28.01
N GLY A 182 -10.14 -2.69 27.11
CA GLY A 182 -10.76 -1.35 27.10
C GLY A 182 -11.61 -1.02 28.36
N LEU A 183 -11.59 0.27 28.72
CA LEU A 183 -12.37 0.86 29.83
C LEU A 183 -13.87 0.90 29.52
N GLN A 184 -14.67 0.71 30.58
CA GLN A 184 -16.14 0.71 30.60
C GLN A 184 -16.73 2.07 30.15
N GLY A 185 -17.82 2.04 29.38
CA GLY A 185 -18.43 3.22 28.75
C GLY A 185 -19.03 4.26 29.72
N LEU A 186 -19.03 5.52 29.29
CA LEU A 186 -19.55 6.68 30.01
C LEU A 186 -21.09 6.64 30.13
N GLN A 187 -21.60 6.94 31.34
CA GLN A 187 -23.01 6.98 31.71
C GLN A 187 -23.76 8.14 31.01
N GLY A 188 -24.99 7.88 30.57
CA GLY A 188 -25.91 8.87 29.97
C GLY A 188 -26.47 9.92 30.94
N ALA A 189 -27.12 10.94 30.38
CA ALA A 189 -27.64 12.12 31.08
C ALA A 189 -28.71 11.79 32.14
N ARG A 190 -28.72 12.62 33.19
CA ARG A 190 -29.60 12.60 34.38
C ARG A 190 -31.08 12.58 34.00
N GLY A 191 -31.80 11.53 34.43
CA GLY A 191 -33.27 11.52 34.44
C GLY A 191 -33.77 12.12 35.76
N GLU A 192 -34.51 13.22 35.71
CA GLU A 192 -35.20 13.80 36.89
C GLU A 192 -36.69 13.40 36.93
N GLN A 193 -37.13 12.50 36.03
CA GLN A 193 -38.51 12.02 35.90
C GLN A 193 -38.51 10.49 35.73
N GLY A 194 -39.45 9.81 36.40
CA GLY A 194 -39.67 8.38 36.27
C GLY A 194 -40.09 7.98 34.85
N ILE A 195 -39.81 6.74 34.48
CA ILE A 195 -40.05 6.21 33.14
C ILE A 195 -41.52 5.76 33.00
N PRO A 196 -42.32 6.29 32.05
CA PRO A 196 -43.74 5.95 31.93
C PRO A 196 -44.00 4.51 31.44
N GLY A 197 -44.76 3.74 32.22
CA GLY A 197 -45.27 2.42 31.89
C GLY A 197 -46.51 2.44 30.99
N PRO A 198 -46.96 1.27 30.49
CA PRO A 198 -48.24 1.14 29.82
C PRO A 198 -49.39 1.52 30.77
N ARG A 199 -50.44 2.16 30.22
CA ARG A 199 -51.61 2.60 30.99
C ARG A 199 -52.35 1.39 31.54
N GLY A 200 -52.62 1.36 32.85
CA GLY A 200 -53.41 0.30 33.48
C GLY A 200 -54.86 0.30 33.00
N ALA A 201 -55.59 -0.80 33.23
CA ALA A 201 -57.02 -0.89 32.93
C ALA A 201 -57.87 0.15 33.69
N ASP A 202 -57.32 0.73 34.77
CA ASP A 202 -57.86 1.83 35.57
C ASP A 202 -57.57 3.23 34.98
N GLY A 203 -56.87 3.30 33.85
CA GLY A 203 -56.56 4.55 33.16
C GLY A 203 -55.43 5.36 33.81
N ARG A 204 -54.65 4.80 34.74
CA ARG A 204 -53.51 5.51 35.36
C ARG A 204 -52.17 5.09 34.73
N THR A 205 -51.23 6.03 34.65
CA THR A 205 -49.86 5.80 34.15
C THR A 205 -48.94 5.55 35.32
N GLN A 206 -48.32 4.36 35.36
CA GLN A 206 -47.29 4.05 36.34
C GLN A 206 -45.94 4.61 35.90
N TYR A 207 -45.12 5.04 36.84
CA TYR A 207 -43.77 5.54 36.63
C TYR A 207 -42.77 4.63 37.34
N THR A 208 -41.71 4.26 36.63
CA THR A 208 -40.58 3.51 37.21
C THR A 208 -39.43 4.46 37.49
N HIS A 209 -39.00 4.49 38.75
CA HIS A 209 -37.90 5.30 39.25
C HIS A 209 -36.69 4.42 39.52
N MET A 210 -35.50 4.94 39.18
CA MET A 210 -34.23 4.26 39.43
C MET A 210 -33.34 5.13 40.30
N ALA A 211 -32.75 4.52 41.32
CA ALA A 211 -31.74 5.14 42.17
C ALA A 211 -30.59 4.17 42.42
N TYR A 212 -29.52 4.65 43.05
CA TYR A 212 -28.28 3.94 43.26
C TYR A 212 -27.80 4.09 44.72
N ALA A 213 -27.18 3.05 45.28
CA ALA A 213 -26.69 3.04 46.66
C ALA A 213 -25.44 2.19 46.83
N ASP A 214 -24.73 2.40 47.94
CA ASP A 214 -23.53 1.66 48.31
C ASP A 214 -23.87 0.31 48.95
N ASN A 215 -25.07 0.16 49.52
CA ASN A 215 -25.48 -1.05 50.24
C ASN A 215 -26.96 -1.42 50.04
N ALA A 216 -27.34 -2.60 50.54
CA ALA A 216 -28.68 -3.20 50.37
C ALA A 216 -29.82 -2.47 51.11
N THR A 217 -29.52 -1.48 51.95
CA THR A 217 -30.52 -0.68 52.67
C THR A 217 -30.63 0.74 52.14
N GLY A 218 -29.97 1.06 51.03
CA GLY A 218 -30.03 2.38 50.41
C GLY A 218 -29.05 3.42 51.00
N GLY A 219 -28.07 2.97 51.78
CA GLY A 219 -27.00 3.84 52.27
C GLY A 219 -26.16 4.39 51.12
N GLY A 220 -25.83 5.68 51.17
CA GLY A 220 -25.15 6.36 50.06
C GLY A 220 -26.03 6.62 48.85
N PHE A 221 -27.33 6.83 49.07
CA PHE A 221 -28.35 7.14 48.06
C PHE A 221 -27.87 8.19 47.05
N SER A 222 -28.09 7.88 45.77
CA SER A 222 -27.77 8.73 44.65
C SER A 222 -28.75 8.47 43.52
N GLN A 223 -29.17 9.52 42.80
CA GLN A 223 -29.92 9.37 41.55
C GLN A 223 -28.99 9.20 40.34
N THR A 224 -27.67 9.18 40.56
CA THR A 224 -26.65 8.91 39.55
C THR A 224 -25.80 7.71 39.96
N ASN A 225 -25.23 6.99 38.98
CA ASN A 225 -24.70 5.64 39.19
C ASN A 225 -23.23 5.59 39.62
N THR A 226 -22.64 6.75 39.94
CA THR A 226 -21.20 6.88 40.20
C THR A 226 -20.76 5.97 41.34
N ASP A 227 -20.09 4.87 40.98
CA ASP A 227 -19.48 3.88 41.87
C ASP A 227 -20.40 3.19 42.88
N LYS A 228 -21.71 3.12 42.60
CA LYS A 228 -22.69 2.48 43.49
C LYS A 228 -22.81 0.98 43.23
N ALA A 229 -22.87 0.16 44.29
CA ALA A 229 -22.94 -1.30 44.19
C ALA A 229 -24.37 -1.86 44.07
N PHE A 230 -25.37 -1.04 44.41
CA PHE A 230 -26.78 -1.40 44.43
C PHE A 230 -27.59 -0.46 43.54
N VAL A 231 -28.59 -1.01 42.84
CA VAL A 231 -29.62 -0.28 42.11
C VAL A 231 -30.94 -0.46 42.85
N GLY A 232 -31.65 0.64 43.06
CA GLY A 232 -32.94 0.69 43.69
C GLY A 232 -34.00 0.92 42.63
N VAL A 233 -35.06 0.11 42.62
CA VAL A 233 -36.23 0.35 41.78
C VAL A 233 -37.40 0.70 42.68
N TYR A 234 -38.10 1.77 42.32
CA TYR A 234 -39.33 2.22 42.95
C TYR A 234 -40.37 2.47 41.85
N ILE A 235 -41.61 2.04 42.07
CA ILE A 235 -42.69 2.20 41.09
C ILE A 235 -43.87 2.85 41.81
N ASP A 236 -44.40 3.93 41.24
CA ASP A 236 -45.62 4.57 41.71
C ASP A 236 -46.40 5.24 40.55
N PHE A 237 -47.30 6.18 40.88
CA PHE A 237 -48.08 6.96 39.91
C PHE A 237 -47.62 8.43 39.84
N ASN A 238 -46.50 8.78 40.47
CA ASN A 238 -45.93 10.11 40.50
C ASN A 238 -44.83 10.21 39.43
N PRO A 239 -44.88 11.19 38.52
CA PRO A 239 -43.79 11.39 37.55
C PRO A 239 -42.45 11.74 38.20
N THR A 240 -42.43 12.32 39.41
CA THR A 240 -41.21 12.81 40.07
C THR A 240 -40.56 11.76 40.95
N ASP A 241 -39.24 11.60 40.85
CA ASP A 241 -38.47 10.63 41.65
C ASP A 241 -38.56 10.88 43.16
N SER A 242 -38.77 9.81 43.94
CA SER A 242 -38.65 9.87 45.40
C SER A 242 -37.19 10.12 45.83
N ARG A 243 -36.99 10.99 46.82
CA ARG A 243 -35.68 11.22 47.46
C ARG A 243 -35.45 10.34 48.69
N ASN A 244 -36.43 9.52 49.06
CA ASN A 244 -36.34 8.65 50.21
C ASN A 244 -35.79 7.27 49.79
N PRO A 245 -34.59 6.87 50.22
CA PRO A 245 -34.01 5.56 49.87
C PRO A 245 -34.87 4.37 50.29
N ALA A 246 -35.74 4.52 51.30
CA ALA A 246 -36.61 3.45 51.77
C ALA A 246 -37.78 3.12 50.82
N ASP A 247 -38.09 4.01 49.87
CA ASP A 247 -39.10 3.73 48.85
C ASP A 247 -38.58 2.76 47.77
N TYR A 248 -37.27 2.68 47.60
CA TYR A 248 -36.61 1.86 46.61
C TYR A 248 -36.32 0.46 47.14
N ARG A 249 -36.55 -0.55 46.29
CA ARG A 249 -36.09 -1.92 46.53
C ARG A 249 -34.72 -2.11 45.92
N TRP A 250 -33.73 -2.26 46.79
CA TRP A 250 -32.31 -2.34 46.44
C TRP A 250 -31.90 -3.75 46.03
N THR A 251 -31.32 -3.87 44.84
CA THR A 251 -30.71 -5.09 44.32
C THR A 251 -29.27 -4.80 43.94
N ARG A 252 -28.37 -5.74 44.20
CA ARG A 252 -26.97 -5.61 43.84
C ARG A 252 -26.83 -5.79 42.32
N TRP A 253 -26.57 -4.71 41.58
CA TRP A 253 -26.41 -4.75 40.12
C TRP A 253 -24.97 -5.07 39.67
N LYS A 254 -24.00 -5.04 40.60
CA LYS A 254 -22.64 -5.56 40.37
C LYS A 254 -22.52 -6.99 40.92
N GLY A 255 -22.61 -7.96 40.01
CA GLY A 255 -22.27 -9.37 40.23
C GLY A 255 -23.39 -10.24 40.82
N ARG A 256 -23.78 -11.25 40.03
CA ARG A 256 -24.64 -12.43 40.25
C ARG A 256 -26.11 -12.36 39.76
N ASP A 257 -26.30 -12.98 38.59
CA ASP A 257 -27.38 -13.84 38.08
C ASP A 257 -28.84 -13.33 38.22
N GLY A 258 -29.30 -12.57 37.22
CA GLY A 258 -30.64 -12.00 37.09
C GLY A 258 -31.67 -13.00 36.55
N ALA A 259 -32.20 -13.87 37.41
CA ALA A 259 -33.21 -14.85 37.03
C ALA A 259 -34.67 -14.39 37.26
N ASN A 260 -34.91 -13.26 37.94
CA ASN A 260 -36.26 -12.77 38.28
C ASN A 260 -36.34 -11.24 38.18
N GLY A 261 -37.52 -10.73 37.80
CA GLY A 261 -37.83 -9.30 37.82
C GLY A 261 -37.77 -8.72 39.24
N VAL A 262 -37.50 -7.42 39.35
CA VAL A 262 -37.38 -6.73 40.65
C VAL A 262 -38.78 -6.38 41.17
N ALA A 263 -39.15 -6.92 42.33
CA ALA A 263 -40.44 -6.65 42.96
C ALA A 263 -40.55 -5.19 43.43
N GLY A 264 -41.58 -4.49 42.95
CA GLY A 264 -41.97 -3.16 43.40
C GLY A 264 -42.72 -3.17 44.73
N LYS A 265 -43.01 -1.98 45.26
CA LYS A 265 -43.91 -1.82 46.41
C LYS A 265 -45.33 -2.22 45.98
N ALA A 266 -46.06 -2.95 46.83
CA ALA A 266 -47.44 -3.30 46.53
C ALA A 266 -48.27 -2.03 46.33
N GLY A 267 -49.05 -1.99 45.26
CA GLY A 267 -49.98 -0.89 45.00
C GLY A 267 -51.07 -0.81 46.07
N ALA A 268 -51.86 0.26 46.06
CA ALA A 268 -53.02 0.40 46.95
C ALA A 268 -54.06 -0.72 46.75
N ASP A 269 -53.97 -1.45 45.65
CA ASP A 269 -54.78 -2.62 45.26
C ASP A 269 -54.21 -3.97 45.76
N GLY A 270 -53.08 -3.96 46.48
CA GLY A 270 -52.44 -5.15 47.05
C GLY A 270 -51.65 -5.99 46.04
N ARG A 271 -51.52 -5.58 44.77
CA ARG A 271 -50.76 -6.31 43.75
C ARG A 271 -49.29 -5.84 43.71
N THR A 272 -48.38 -6.78 43.48
CA THR A 272 -46.94 -6.52 43.35
C THR A 272 -46.54 -6.48 41.88
N SER A 273 -46.08 -5.33 41.41
CA SER A 273 -45.50 -5.20 40.06
C SER A 273 -44.03 -5.66 40.05
N TYR A 274 -43.58 -6.22 38.93
CA TYR A 274 -42.21 -6.61 38.68
C TYR A 274 -41.63 -5.79 37.53
N PHE A 275 -40.40 -5.31 37.72
CA PHE A 275 -39.62 -4.62 36.70
C PHE A 275 -38.65 -5.59 36.02
N HIS A 276 -38.62 -5.57 34.70
CA HIS A 276 -37.86 -6.48 33.86
C HIS A 276 -36.89 -5.73 32.95
N ILE A 277 -35.71 -6.30 32.77
CA ILE A 277 -34.67 -5.81 31.87
C ILE A 277 -34.37 -6.92 30.84
N ALA A 278 -34.09 -6.51 29.60
CA ALA A 278 -33.49 -7.37 28.59
C ALA A 278 -32.47 -6.60 27.75
N TYR A 279 -31.70 -7.31 26.94
CA TYR A 279 -30.62 -6.79 26.10
C TYR A 279 -30.76 -7.36 24.68
N ALA A 280 -30.42 -6.56 23.67
CA ALA A 280 -30.49 -6.97 22.27
C ALA A 280 -29.49 -6.21 21.40
N ALA A 281 -29.15 -6.77 20.24
CA ALA A 281 -28.28 -6.14 19.24
C ALA A 281 -29.06 -5.25 18.26
N SER A 282 -30.39 -5.21 18.33
CA SER A 282 -31.23 -4.37 17.45
C SER A 282 -32.19 -3.47 18.24
N ALA A 283 -32.57 -2.36 17.61
CA ALA A 283 -33.47 -1.34 18.18
C ALA A 283 -34.88 -1.84 18.51
N ASP A 284 -35.28 -2.99 17.95
CA ASP A 284 -36.59 -3.62 18.16
C ASP A 284 -36.51 -4.92 18.99
N GLY A 285 -35.32 -5.27 19.49
CA GLY A 285 -35.10 -6.50 20.23
C GLY A 285 -35.08 -7.80 19.42
N SER A 286 -35.20 -7.75 18.08
CA SER A 286 -35.27 -8.96 17.23
C SER A 286 -33.96 -9.74 17.15
N ARG A 287 -32.82 -9.08 17.33
CA ARG A 287 -31.49 -9.70 17.22
C ARG A 287 -30.84 -9.85 18.58
N GLU A 288 -30.30 -11.04 18.84
CA GLU A 288 -29.50 -11.35 20.04
C GLU A 288 -30.19 -10.97 21.36
N PHE A 289 -31.51 -11.17 21.41
CA PHE A 289 -32.30 -10.98 22.62
C PHE A 289 -31.76 -11.88 23.75
N SER A 290 -31.53 -11.27 24.90
CA SER A 290 -31.06 -11.95 26.10
C SER A 290 -31.63 -11.27 27.33
N LEU A 291 -31.89 -12.06 28.37
CA LEU A 291 -32.19 -11.53 29.70
C LEU A 291 -30.91 -11.20 30.48
N GLU A 292 -29.76 -11.61 29.96
CA GLU A 292 -28.44 -11.34 30.52
C GLU A 292 -27.67 -10.35 29.64
N ASP A 293 -26.88 -9.48 30.29
CA ASP A 293 -26.04 -8.50 29.59
C ASP A 293 -24.79 -9.17 29.02
N ASN A 294 -24.85 -9.45 27.73
CA ASN A 294 -23.74 -9.96 26.92
C ASN A 294 -23.08 -8.83 26.10
N ARG A 295 -23.16 -7.58 26.57
CA ARG A 295 -22.64 -6.37 25.90
C ARG A 295 -23.38 -5.96 24.61
N GLN A 296 -24.64 -6.33 24.44
CA GLN A 296 -25.42 -5.98 23.23
C GLN A 296 -25.88 -4.51 23.16
N GLN A 297 -25.92 -3.86 22.00
CA GLN A 297 -26.09 -2.41 21.87
C GLN A 297 -27.35 -1.79 22.53
N TYR A 298 -28.47 -2.51 22.63
CA TYR A 298 -29.74 -1.99 23.11
C TYR A 298 -30.15 -2.61 24.45
N MET A 299 -30.76 -1.80 25.32
CA MET A 299 -31.39 -2.24 26.55
C MET A 299 -32.90 -2.05 26.45
N GLY A 300 -33.64 -3.09 26.80
CA GLY A 300 -35.09 -3.10 26.87
C GLY A 300 -35.55 -3.08 28.31
N TYR A 301 -36.66 -2.40 28.59
CA TYR A 301 -37.33 -2.47 29.90
C TYR A 301 -38.84 -2.59 29.76
N TYR A 302 -39.48 -3.26 30.72
CA TYR A 302 -40.93 -3.22 30.92
C TYR A 302 -41.30 -3.60 32.35
N SER A 303 -42.56 -3.40 32.73
CA SER A 303 -43.11 -3.88 33.99
C SER A 303 -44.43 -4.61 33.78
N ASP A 304 -44.65 -5.66 34.57
CA ASP A 304 -45.95 -6.33 34.69
C ASP A 304 -46.17 -6.85 36.13
N PHE A 305 -47.04 -7.86 36.32
CA PHE A 305 -47.33 -8.47 37.64
C PHE A 305 -46.80 -9.91 37.76
N THR A 306 -45.95 -10.34 36.83
CA THR A 306 -45.36 -11.68 36.77
C THR A 306 -43.93 -11.62 37.28
N ALA A 307 -43.55 -12.49 38.22
CA ALA A 307 -42.19 -12.49 38.74
C ALA A 307 -41.13 -12.90 37.71
N ALA A 308 -41.49 -13.77 36.77
CA ALA A 308 -40.61 -14.28 35.73
C ALA A 308 -40.47 -13.30 34.56
N ASP A 309 -39.25 -13.14 34.08
CA ASP A 309 -38.94 -12.31 32.92
C ASP A 309 -39.55 -12.86 31.63
N SER A 310 -40.14 -11.99 30.81
CA SER A 310 -40.75 -12.35 29.53
C SER A 310 -39.69 -12.61 28.45
N ARG A 311 -39.85 -13.71 27.71
CA ARG A 311 -39.09 -13.97 26.47
C ARG A 311 -39.70 -13.27 25.25
N ASP A 312 -40.86 -12.65 25.40
CA ASP A 312 -41.49 -11.82 24.37
C ASP A 312 -40.85 -10.43 24.33
N ARG A 313 -40.00 -10.21 23.31
CA ARG A 313 -39.28 -8.95 23.07
C ARG A 313 -40.18 -7.74 22.85
N THR A 314 -41.44 -7.95 22.44
CA THR A 314 -42.36 -6.85 22.08
C THR A 314 -42.92 -6.13 23.30
N LYS A 315 -42.86 -6.76 24.48
CA LYS A 315 -43.20 -6.12 25.76
C LYS A 315 -42.19 -5.06 26.17
N TYR A 316 -40.93 -5.21 25.74
CA TYR A 316 -39.83 -4.33 26.13
C TYR A 316 -39.83 -3.04 25.30
N LYS A 317 -39.71 -1.90 25.98
CA LYS A 317 -39.35 -0.63 25.35
C LYS A 317 -37.83 -0.57 25.24
N TRP A 318 -37.33 -0.53 24.00
CA TRP A 318 -35.91 -0.57 23.69
C TRP A 318 -35.32 0.83 23.56
N PHE A 319 -34.10 1.01 24.08
CA PHE A 319 -33.29 2.20 23.84
C PHE A 319 -31.84 1.82 23.54
N ASP A 320 -31.20 2.61 22.68
CA ASP A 320 -29.80 2.42 22.29
C ASP A 320 -28.87 2.89 23.41
N ARG A 321 -28.03 1.99 23.92
CA ARG A 321 -27.04 2.31 24.96
C ARG A 321 -25.92 3.20 24.43
N LEU A 322 -25.76 3.29 23.10
CA LEU A 322 -24.73 4.02 22.38
C LEU A 322 -25.27 5.19 21.54
N ALA A 323 -26.58 5.50 21.58
CA ALA A 323 -27.21 6.52 20.70
C ALA A 323 -26.57 7.92 20.75
N ASN A 324 -25.75 8.20 21.76
CA ASN A 324 -25.02 9.46 21.89
C ASN A 324 -23.51 9.30 21.78
N VAL A 325 -22.96 8.16 21.38
CA VAL A 325 -21.51 7.92 21.29
C VAL A 325 -21.07 8.11 19.84
N GLN A 326 -20.41 9.23 19.55
CA GLN A 326 -19.79 9.53 18.26
C GLN A 326 -18.27 9.42 18.41
N VAL A 327 -17.63 8.60 17.59
CA VAL A 327 -16.19 8.32 17.65
C VAL A 327 -15.53 8.66 16.32
N GLY A 328 -14.70 9.70 16.29
CA GLY A 328 -13.99 10.12 15.09
C GLY A 328 -12.67 9.39 14.87
N SER A 329 -12.00 8.94 15.94
CA SER A 329 -10.73 8.19 15.97
C SER A 329 -9.51 8.84 15.30
N GLN A 330 -9.70 9.73 14.32
CA GLN A 330 -8.67 10.44 13.59
C GLN A 330 -8.27 11.71 14.33
N ASN A 331 -6.96 11.94 14.44
CA ASN A 331 -6.43 13.18 14.99
C ASN A 331 -6.41 14.26 13.90
N LEU A 332 -7.15 15.34 14.11
CA LEU A 332 -7.20 16.48 13.21
C LEU A 332 -6.02 17.44 13.44
N LEU A 333 -5.31 17.32 14.57
CA LEU A 333 -4.12 18.12 14.86
C LEU A 333 -2.87 17.47 14.23
N ARG A 334 -2.14 18.26 13.46
CA ARG A 334 -0.93 17.83 12.76
C ARG A 334 0.33 18.06 13.58
N ASN A 335 1.34 17.22 13.36
CA ASN A 335 2.64 17.24 14.03
C ASN A 335 2.55 17.26 15.57
N THR A 336 1.55 16.62 16.15
CA THR A 336 1.37 16.55 17.62
C THR A 336 2.47 15.74 18.32
N ALA A 337 3.20 14.92 17.57
CA ALA A 337 4.37 14.18 18.05
C ALA A 337 5.65 15.03 18.10
N THR A 338 5.81 16.04 17.22
CA THR A 338 7.09 16.74 17.00
C THR A 338 7.05 18.24 17.30
N LEU A 339 5.87 18.85 17.28
CA LEU A 339 5.60 20.24 17.69
C LEU A 339 6.53 21.31 17.06
N PRO A 340 6.61 21.40 15.72
CA PRO A 340 7.41 22.43 15.05
C PRO A 340 6.81 23.83 15.30
N ILE A 341 7.62 24.78 15.79
CA ILE A 341 7.14 26.13 16.15
C ILE A 341 7.25 27.11 14.98
N LYS A 342 6.13 27.68 14.55
CA LYS A 342 6.02 28.83 13.62
C LYS A 342 4.76 29.68 13.92
N ASN A 343 3.87 29.82 12.93
CA ASN A 343 2.70 30.71 12.96
C ASN A 343 1.41 30.00 13.40
N GLY A 344 1.46 28.69 13.68
CA GLY A 344 0.29 27.90 14.10
C GLY A 344 -0.58 27.40 12.93
N LEU A 345 -0.13 27.58 11.69
CA LEU A 345 -0.76 27.11 10.44
C LEU A 345 0.07 26.00 9.81
N ASP A 346 -0.48 25.32 8.81
CA ASP A 346 0.22 24.29 8.01
C ASP A 346 0.87 23.18 8.86
N GLY A 347 0.17 22.79 9.93
CA GLY A 347 0.64 21.79 10.89
C GLY A 347 1.77 22.26 11.80
N THR A 348 2.08 23.56 11.85
CA THR A 348 2.97 24.14 12.86
C THR A 348 2.21 24.61 14.08
N TRP A 349 2.95 24.87 15.15
CA TRP A 349 2.45 25.28 16.44
C TRP A 349 2.95 26.68 16.76
N ARG A 350 2.17 27.44 17.53
CA ARG A 350 2.56 28.77 18.00
C ARG A 350 2.37 28.88 19.50
N SER A 351 3.27 29.61 20.14
CA SER A 351 3.03 30.09 21.50
C SER A 351 1.96 31.18 21.44
N THR A 352 0.96 31.08 22.30
CA THR A 352 -0.16 32.04 22.36
C THR A 352 -0.49 32.41 23.81
N SER A 353 -1.49 33.28 23.95
CA SER A 353 -1.96 33.88 25.20
C SER A 353 -0.93 34.81 25.88
N GLY A 354 -1.46 35.79 26.62
CA GLY A 354 -0.72 36.94 27.16
C GLY A 354 0.02 36.72 28.49
N GLY A 355 0.03 35.49 29.03
CA GLY A 355 0.84 35.15 30.19
C GLY A 355 2.32 35.36 29.93
N ASN A 356 3.08 35.69 30.99
CA ASN A 356 4.52 35.97 30.88
C ASN A 356 5.39 34.70 30.87
N GLY A 357 4.77 33.52 30.97
CA GLY A 357 5.47 32.25 30.91
C GLY A 357 5.97 31.88 29.51
N VAL A 358 6.66 30.75 29.46
CA VAL A 358 7.16 30.13 28.23
C VAL A 358 6.44 28.80 28.02
N ALA A 359 5.81 28.62 26.87
CA ALA A 359 5.28 27.34 26.41
C ALA A 359 6.15 26.84 25.26
N GLU A 360 6.92 25.78 25.48
CA GLU A 360 7.91 25.28 24.52
C GLU A 360 7.80 23.76 24.32
N PRO A 361 8.14 23.25 23.13
CA PRO A 361 8.31 21.82 22.92
C PRO A 361 9.53 21.29 23.68
N VAL A 362 9.35 20.21 24.42
CA VAL A 362 10.41 19.50 25.13
C VAL A 362 10.37 18.01 24.83
N THR A 363 11.54 17.37 24.85
CA THR A 363 11.61 15.91 24.95
C THR A 363 11.32 15.53 26.40
N LEU A 364 10.36 14.64 26.59
CA LEU A 364 9.97 14.11 27.90
C LEU A 364 10.70 12.79 28.14
N ASP A 365 10.95 12.50 29.42
CA ASP A 365 11.62 11.29 29.92
C ASP A 365 10.78 10.02 29.71
N LYS A 366 9.45 10.16 29.80
CA LYS A 366 8.51 9.05 29.67
C LYS A 366 7.21 9.51 29.03
N TYR A 367 6.71 8.73 28.08
CA TYR A 367 5.46 9.00 27.38
C TYR A 367 4.38 8.00 27.78
N PRO A 368 3.10 8.42 27.86
CA PRO A 368 1.99 7.53 28.17
C PRO A 368 1.56 6.64 27.00
N VAL A 369 1.93 7.02 25.76
CA VAL A 369 1.58 6.29 24.53
C VAL A 369 2.80 6.22 23.62
N PRO A 370 3.12 5.07 23.00
CA PRO A 370 4.19 4.95 22.00
C PRO A 370 3.98 5.88 20.81
N GLY A 371 5.07 6.43 20.26
CA GLY A 371 5.05 7.28 19.06
C GLY A 371 4.98 8.79 19.34
N ILE A 372 4.75 9.21 20.58
CA ILE A 372 4.92 10.60 21.00
C ILE A 372 6.42 10.89 21.16
N LEU A 373 6.94 11.93 20.49
CA LEU A 373 8.37 12.28 20.52
C LEU A 373 8.67 13.55 21.32
N LYS A 374 7.68 14.44 21.49
CA LYS A 374 7.75 15.68 22.26
C LYS A 374 6.44 15.95 22.99
N GLY A 375 6.54 16.74 24.05
CA GLY A 375 5.40 17.37 24.72
C GLY A 375 5.61 18.88 24.85
N VAL A 376 4.60 19.57 25.35
CA VAL A 376 4.65 20.97 25.73
C VAL A 376 5.03 21.07 27.20
N ARG A 377 6.01 21.91 27.53
CA ARG A 377 6.25 22.35 28.91
C ARG A 377 5.92 23.82 29.02
N VAL A 378 5.03 24.16 29.95
CA VAL A 378 4.80 25.56 30.33
C VAL A 378 5.55 25.83 31.63
N LYS A 379 6.33 26.91 31.65
CA LYS A 379 7.15 27.31 32.82
C LYS A 379 7.18 28.83 33.00
N ASN A 380 7.58 29.27 34.19
CA ASN A 380 7.79 30.69 34.53
C ASN A 380 6.55 31.58 34.30
N ASN A 381 5.35 31.02 34.34
CA ASN A 381 4.10 31.75 34.15
C ASN A 381 3.63 32.39 35.47
N THR A 382 4.26 33.48 35.88
CA THR A 382 4.10 34.01 37.24
C THR A 382 2.99 35.05 37.40
N ASN A 383 2.47 35.61 36.30
CA ASN A 383 1.51 36.73 36.36
C ASN A 383 0.03 36.33 36.44
N GLY A 384 -0.28 35.05 36.69
CA GLY A 384 -1.68 34.57 36.74
C GLY A 384 -2.37 34.46 35.38
N GLY A 385 -1.69 34.81 34.28
CA GLY A 385 -2.24 34.76 32.93
C GLY A 385 -2.24 33.36 32.31
N ASN A 386 -2.84 33.23 31.13
CA ASN A 386 -2.81 32.01 30.33
C ASN A 386 -1.55 31.96 29.49
N LYS A 387 -0.91 30.79 29.42
CA LYS A 387 0.17 30.54 28.49
C LYS A 387 0.02 29.17 27.84
N ASP A 388 -0.07 29.19 26.51
CA ASP A 388 -0.47 28.01 25.75
C ASP A 388 0.39 27.81 24.50
N LEU A 389 0.42 26.56 24.04
CA LEU A 389 0.79 26.22 22.68
C LEU A 389 -0.48 25.90 21.90
N SER A 390 -0.56 26.38 20.66
CA SER A 390 -1.77 26.27 19.84
C SER A 390 -1.51 25.95 18.39
N GLN A 391 -2.51 25.32 17.77
CA GLN A 391 -2.63 25.14 16.33
C GLN A 391 -3.99 25.67 15.88
N ILE A 392 -4.01 26.34 14.73
CA ILE A 392 -5.24 26.87 14.13
C ILE A 392 -5.79 25.80 13.19
N ILE A 393 -7.09 25.51 13.33
CA ILE A 393 -7.79 24.53 12.53
C ILE A 393 -9.18 25.03 12.14
N ASN A 394 -9.64 24.62 10.96
CA ASN A 394 -11.01 24.85 10.52
C ASN A 394 -11.89 23.67 10.94
N LEU A 395 -12.97 23.96 11.66
CA LEU A 395 -13.98 23.01 12.11
C LEU A 395 -15.28 23.23 11.35
N VAL A 396 -16.12 22.19 11.28
CA VAL A 396 -17.45 22.30 10.70
C VAL A 396 -18.43 22.71 11.79
N ILE A 397 -19.08 23.87 11.60
CA ILE A 397 -20.06 24.40 12.54
C ILE A 397 -21.20 23.38 12.73
N GLY A 398 -21.62 23.19 13.99
CA GLY A 398 -22.67 22.23 14.37
C GLY A 398 -22.17 20.80 14.60
N GLN A 399 -20.95 20.46 14.16
CA GLN A 399 -20.36 19.15 14.48
C GLN A 399 -19.79 19.11 15.90
N ARG A 400 -19.87 17.93 16.51
CA ARG A 400 -19.26 17.66 17.83
C ARG A 400 -17.82 17.23 17.66
N TYR A 401 -16.95 17.77 18.48
CA TYR A 401 -15.53 17.41 18.55
C TYR A 401 -15.11 17.14 19.99
N THR A 402 -14.08 16.33 20.14
CA THR A 402 -13.40 16.07 21.41
C THR A 402 -11.94 16.47 21.32
N ILE A 403 -11.49 17.32 22.24
CA ILE A 403 -10.08 17.59 22.50
C ILE A 403 -9.62 16.67 23.63
N SER A 404 -8.44 16.08 23.49
CA SER A 404 -7.81 15.32 24.57
C SER A 404 -6.30 15.54 24.63
N CYS A 405 -5.74 15.35 25.82
CA CYS A 405 -4.30 15.35 26.06
C CYS A 405 -3.97 14.59 27.34
N TRP A 406 -2.70 14.22 27.50
CA TRP A 406 -2.15 13.78 28.77
C TRP A 406 -1.45 14.95 29.45
N ALA A 407 -1.68 15.13 30.75
CA ALA A 407 -1.03 16.18 31.52
C ALA A 407 -0.54 15.68 32.88
N ARG A 408 0.53 16.30 33.39
CA ARG A 408 1.06 16.12 34.74
C ARG A 408 1.75 17.38 35.22
N VAL A 409 1.90 17.51 36.54
CA VAL A 409 2.78 18.53 37.13
C VAL A 409 4.23 18.15 36.81
N SER A 410 5.00 19.10 36.26
CA SER A 410 6.42 18.88 35.97
C SER A 410 7.18 18.50 37.24
N SER A 411 8.19 17.63 37.10
CA SER A 411 9.14 17.34 38.18
C SER A 411 9.92 18.58 38.61
N THR A 412 10.09 19.54 37.71
CA THR A 412 10.75 20.83 37.96
C THR A 412 9.81 21.91 38.49
N SER A 413 8.54 21.60 38.79
CA SER A 413 7.63 22.59 39.34
C SER A 413 7.90 22.84 40.82
N ASP A 414 7.91 24.11 41.20
CA ASP A 414 7.89 24.62 42.58
C ASP A 414 6.52 24.50 43.27
N ARG A 415 5.49 24.10 42.52
CA ARG A 415 4.11 23.94 43.00
C ARG A 415 3.70 22.48 42.99
N SER A 416 2.94 22.09 44.01
CA SER A 416 2.30 20.77 44.09
C SER A 416 1.06 20.67 43.20
N THR A 417 0.46 21.81 42.84
CA THR A 417 -0.75 21.91 42.02
C THR A 417 -0.58 23.00 40.96
N VAL A 418 -1.02 22.73 39.73
CA VAL A 418 -1.03 23.67 38.60
C VAL A 418 -2.38 23.62 37.88
N ASN A 419 -2.76 24.68 37.16
CA ASN A 419 -4.04 24.70 36.43
C ASN A 419 -3.82 24.35 34.95
N LEU A 420 -4.28 23.17 34.54
CA LEU A 420 -4.37 22.78 33.14
C LEU A 420 -5.44 23.61 32.43
N LEU A 421 -5.08 24.16 31.28
CA LEU A 421 -5.99 24.85 30.36
C LEU A 421 -5.97 24.13 29.01
N VAL A 422 -7.15 23.65 28.58
CA VAL A 422 -7.36 23.08 27.24
C VAL A 422 -8.61 23.70 26.65
N ARG A 423 -8.55 24.26 25.44
CA ARG A 423 -9.71 24.95 24.86
C ARG A 423 -9.70 25.04 23.34
N SER A 424 -10.89 25.25 22.78
CA SER A 424 -11.09 25.74 21.40
C SER A 424 -11.43 27.22 21.44
N TRP A 425 -10.42 28.06 21.19
CA TRP A 425 -10.53 29.51 21.29
C TRP A 425 -10.90 30.16 19.96
N THR A 426 -11.85 31.09 20.01
CA THR A 426 -12.28 31.93 18.89
C THR A 426 -12.16 33.42 19.27
N VAL A 427 -13.28 34.14 19.39
CA VAL A 427 -13.39 35.38 20.15
C VAL A 427 -13.70 35.11 21.64
N ASN A 428 -14.27 33.94 21.93
CA ASN A 428 -14.49 33.39 23.28
C ASN A 428 -14.28 31.86 23.25
N ASP A 429 -14.40 31.22 24.41
CA ASP A 429 -14.28 29.77 24.62
C ASP A 429 -15.42 29.20 25.47
N THR A 430 -16.58 29.87 25.49
CA THR A 430 -17.75 29.44 26.28
C THR A 430 -18.19 28.03 25.87
N ASN A 431 -18.26 27.12 26.85
CA ASN A 431 -18.52 25.67 26.65
C ASN A 431 -17.48 24.93 25.79
N ARG A 432 -16.33 25.56 25.51
CA ARG A 432 -15.20 25.02 24.75
C ARG A 432 -13.89 25.13 25.53
N ILE A 433 -13.99 25.09 26.86
CA ILE A 433 -12.87 25.21 27.79
C ILE A 433 -12.91 24.09 28.84
N LEU A 434 -11.74 23.51 29.10
CA LEU A 434 -11.43 22.70 30.24
C LEU A 434 -10.39 23.46 31.07
N PHE A 435 -10.80 23.85 32.27
CA PHE A 435 -9.95 24.49 33.26
C PHE A 435 -9.92 23.62 34.50
N LYS A 436 -8.76 23.03 34.83
CA LYS A 436 -8.68 22.04 35.92
C LYS A 436 -7.38 22.18 36.71
N ALA A 437 -7.50 22.33 38.03
CA ALA A 437 -6.38 22.16 38.94
C ALA A 437 -5.96 20.68 38.96
N ILE A 438 -4.68 20.41 38.74
CA ILE A 438 -4.08 19.07 38.74
C ILE A 438 -2.88 19.02 39.68
N SER A 439 -2.72 17.88 40.36
CA SER A 439 -1.61 17.63 41.30
C SER A 439 -0.82 16.35 40.97
N ASN A 440 -1.24 15.61 39.94
CA ASN A 440 -0.64 14.32 39.56
C ASN A 440 0.79 14.50 39.05
N LYS A 441 1.71 13.69 39.57
CA LYS A 441 3.09 13.58 39.06
C LYS A 441 3.24 12.53 37.96
N THR A 442 2.22 11.70 37.77
CA THR A 442 2.09 10.73 36.68
C THR A 442 1.15 11.27 35.60
N TRP A 443 1.25 10.72 34.39
CA TRP A 443 0.40 11.11 33.27
C TRP A 443 -1.05 10.73 33.52
N VAL A 444 -1.95 11.72 33.45
CA VAL A 444 -3.39 11.53 33.47
C VAL A 444 -4.00 12.11 32.20
N LYS A 445 -4.94 11.39 31.60
CA LYS A 445 -5.65 11.81 30.38
C LYS A 445 -6.80 12.75 30.75
N TYR A 446 -6.88 13.87 30.03
CA TYR A 446 -7.92 14.88 30.16
C TYR A 446 -8.60 15.06 28.81
N SER A 447 -9.89 15.36 28.81
CA SER A 447 -10.64 15.60 27.59
C SER A 447 -11.79 16.57 27.78
N LEU A 448 -12.23 17.16 26.66
CA LEU A 448 -13.32 18.10 26.55
C LEU A 448 -14.06 17.84 25.25
N SER A 449 -15.37 17.63 25.31
CA SER A 449 -16.23 17.51 24.14
C SER A 449 -17.11 18.75 23.98
N PHE A 450 -17.18 19.30 22.77
CA PHE A 450 -17.93 20.51 22.46
C PHE A 450 -18.54 20.47 21.05
N THR A 451 -19.53 21.32 20.80
CA THR A 451 -20.05 21.55 19.44
C THR A 451 -19.37 22.79 18.86
N ALA A 452 -18.80 22.69 17.66
CA ALA A 452 -18.17 23.83 17.00
C ALA A 452 -19.21 24.88 16.61
N ASP A 453 -18.96 26.14 16.96
CA ASP A 453 -19.82 27.30 16.67
C ASP A 453 -19.16 28.32 15.73
N ALA A 454 -17.89 28.11 15.41
CA ALA A 454 -17.14 28.87 14.42
C ALA A 454 -16.29 27.93 13.59
N GLU A 455 -15.94 28.36 12.37
CA GLU A 455 -15.06 27.59 11.50
C GLU A 455 -13.62 27.64 12.01
N LYS A 456 -13.01 28.84 12.07
CA LYS A 456 -11.60 28.99 12.42
C LYS A 456 -11.39 29.00 13.93
N ASN A 457 -10.82 27.93 14.45
CA ASN A 457 -10.58 27.74 15.88
C ASN A 457 -9.08 27.65 16.17
N SER A 458 -8.65 28.27 17.27
CA SER A 458 -7.32 28.04 17.84
C SER A 458 -7.45 26.97 18.92
N ILE A 459 -7.00 25.75 18.66
CA ILE A 459 -6.96 24.70 19.68
C ILE A 459 -5.74 24.91 20.55
N GLN A 460 -5.94 25.09 21.85
CA GLN A 460 -4.90 25.53 22.79
C GLN A 460 -4.71 24.54 23.92
N PHE A 461 -3.44 24.30 24.26
CA PHE A 461 -3.02 23.45 25.37
C PHE A 461 -1.98 24.21 26.19
N GLY A 462 -2.23 24.38 27.46
CA GLY A 462 -1.32 25.14 28.31
C GLY A 462 -1.76 25.22 29.76
N GLN A 463 -1.45 26.36 30.36
CA GLN A 463 -1.58 26.57 31.79
C GLN A 463 -2.14 27.95 32.09
N ASN A 464 -2.89 28.05 33.17
CA ASN A 464 -3.17 29.32 33.83
C ASN A 464 -2.42 29.42 35.17
N GLY A 465 -1.76 30.56 35.39
CA GLY A 465 -1.04 30.83 36.64
C GLY A 465 0.26 30.06 36.83
N PRO A 466 0.84 30.11 38.05
CA PRO A 466 2.21 29.69 38.34
C PRO A 466 2.40 28.18 38.46
N GLY A 467 3.66 27.77 38.48
CA GLY A 467 4.09 26.38 38.44
C GLY A 467 4.45 25.92 37.02
N ASN A 468 4.89 24.68 36.89
CA ASN A 468 5.33 24.09 35.63
C ASN A 468 4.46 22.87 35.31
N ILE A 469 3.82 22.86 34.13
CA ILE A 469 3.04 21.73 33.63
C ILE A 469 3.70 21.10 32.41
N GLU A 470 3.51 19.79 32.24
CA GLU A 470 3.86 19.07 31.03
C GLU A 470 2.59 18.48 30.40
N ILE A 471 2.45 18.64 29.08
CA ILE A 471 1.31 18.20 28.30
C ILE A 471 1.81 17.44 27.08
N CYS A 472 1.24 16.28 26.77
CA CYS A 472 1.59 15.53 25.56
C CYS A 472 0.37 14.79 24.98
N GLY A 473 0.56 14.15 23.82
CA GLY A 473 -0.49 13.36 23.17
C GLY A 473 -1.74 14.20 22.85
N MET A 474 -1.54 15.44 22.40
CA MET A 474 -2.63 16.35 22.03
C MET A 474 -3.39 15.76 20.84
N LYS A 475 -4.71 15.70 20.96
CA LYS A 475 -5.59 15.19 19.92
C LYS A 475 -6.86 16.03 19.85
N LEU A 476 -7.31 16.30 18.63
CA LEU A 476 -8.66 16.78 18.33
C LEU A 476 -9.28 15.74 17.42
N GLU A 477 -10.50 15.30 17.70
CA GLU A 477 -11.19 14.31 16.87
C GLU A 477 -12.68 14.63 16.76
N LEU A 478 -13.30 14.18 15.67
CA LEU A 478 -14.74 14.25 15.51
C LEU A 478 -15.43 13.37 16.57
N GLY A 479 -16.62 13.76 17.00
CA GLY A 479 -17.43 13.03 17.95
C GLY A 479 -17.33 13.58 19.37
N ASN A 480 -17.71 12.76 20.34
CA ASN A 480 -17.87 13.20 21.73
C ASN A 480 -17.17 12.30 22.75
N VAL A 481 -16.37 11.34 22.28
CA VAL A 481 -15.57 10.43 23.10
C VAL A 481 -14.11 10.55 22.74
N ALA A 482 -13.25 10.72 23.75
CA ALA A 482 -11.81 10.78 23.58
C ALA A 482 -11.24 9.37 23.37
N THR A 483 -10.67 9.12 22.20
CA THR A 483 -9.94 7.89 21.90
C THR A 483 -8.45 8.05 22.18
N ASP A 484 -7.68 6.97 22.05
CA ASP A 484 -6.24 7.04 22.26
C ASP A 484 -5.53 7.89 21.23
N TRP A 485 -4.38 8.43 21.64
CA TRP A 485 -3.62 9.32 20.78
C TRP A 485 -3.19 8.59 19.51
N SER A 486 -3.36 9.26 18.37
CA SER A 486 -2.93 8.80 17.06
C SER A 486 -2.31 9.98 16.31
N LEU A 487 -1.50 9.66 15.30
CA LEU A 487 -1.06 10.64 14.31
C LEU A 487 -2.25 11.15 13.50
N SER A 488 -2.11 12.35 12.93
CA SER A 488 -3.03 12.82 11.89
C SER A 488 -2.85 12.05 10.60
N VAL A 489 -3.87 12.03 9.75
CA VAL A 489 -3.80 11.36 8.44
C VAL A 489 -2.68 11.98 7.60
N GLU A 490 -2.50 13.29 7.67
CA GLU A 490 -1.45 14.03 6.98
C GLU A 490 -0.05 13.67 7.50
N ASP A 491 0.11 13.46 8.81
CA ASP A 491 1.39 13.02 9.37
C ASP A 491 1.71 11.58 8.96
N ILE A 492 0.70 10.70 8.92
CA ILE A 492 0.85 9.32 8.43
C ILE A 492 1.26 9.33 6.96
N GLN A 493 0.59 10.13 6.13
CA GLN A 493 0.90 10.26 4.71
C GLN A 493 2.33 10.79 4.51
N SER A 494 2.73 11.84 5.23
CA SER A 494 4.10 12.37 5.17
C SER A 494 5.16 11.34 5.59
N GLN A 495 4.87 10.51 6.59
CA GLN A 495 5.76 9.41 6.99
C GLN A 495 5.82 8.29 5.94
N LEU A 496 4.72 8.01 5.24
CA LEU A 496 4.68 7.04 4.16
C LEU A 496 5.43 7.55 2.94
N ASP A 497 5.20 8.79 2.54
CA ASP A 497 5.88 9.45 1.42
C ASP A 497 7.38 9.51 1.67
N GLY A 498 7.81 9.97 2.85
CA GLY A 498 9.23 10.01 3.21
C GLY A 498 9.91 8.63 3.26
N LYS A 499 9.17 7.56 3.62
CA LYS A 499 9.68 6.18 3.59
C LYS A 499 9.70 5.59 2.17
N ALA A 500 8.73 5.97 1.33
CA ALA A 500 8.71 5.60 -0.08
C ALA A 500 9.90 6.24 -0.82
N ASP A 501 10.18 7.51 -0.54
CA ASP A 501 11.32 8.25 -1.08
C ASP A 501 12.65 7.64 -0.62
N GLN A 502 12.77 7.24 0.65
CA GLN A 502 13.99 6.63 1.18
C GLN A 502 14.28 5.21 0.64
N LYS A 503 13.26 4.42 0.31
CA LYS A 503 13.46 3.07 -0.25
C LYS A 503 13.72 3.07 -1.76
N LEU A 504 13.30 4.10 -2.50
CA LEU A 504 13.34 4.09 -3.96
C LEU A 504 14.52 4.87 -4.59
N THR A 505 15.17 5.81 -3.89
CA THR A 505 15.96 6.85 -4.61
C THR A 505 17.48 6.70 -4.63
N GLN A 506 18.13 6.07 -3.63
CA GLN A 506 19.60 6.03 -3.62
C GLN A 506 20.18 4.64 -3.88
N GLN A 507 19.74 3.60 -3.17
CA GLN A 507 20.30 2.25 -3.34
C GLN A 507 19.90 1.61 -4.68
N GLN A 508 18.70 1.85 -5.18
CA GLN A 508 18.27 1.30 -6.47
C GLN A 508 18.92 2.02 -7.64
N LEU A 509 19.13 3.34 -7.56
CA LEU A 509 19.82 4.12 -8.59
C LEU A 509 21.33 3.81 -8.60
N THR A 510 21.96 3.71 -7.43
CA THR A 510 23.36 3.26 -7.33
C THR A 510 23.50 1.82 -7.80
N ALA A 511 22.62 0.89 -7.39
CA ALA A 511 22.67 -0.49 -7.86
C ALA A 511 22.36 -0.64 -9.36
N LEU A 512 21.46 0.17 -9.94
CA LEU A 512 21.24 0.18 -11.39
C LEU A 512 22.45 0.74 -12.13
N THR A 513 23.06 1.79 -11.60
CA THR A 513 24.25 2.43 -12.20
C THR A 513 25.45 1.50 -12.11
N GLU A 514 25.68 0.86 -10.96
CA GLU A 514 26.72 -0.16 -10.77
C GLU A 514 26.48 -1.38 -11.66
N LYS A 515 25.23 -1.86 -11.79
CA LYS A 515 24.90 -2.98 -12.68
C LYS A 515 25.02 -2.60 -14.16
N ALA A 516 24.67 -1.39 -14.54
CA ALA A 516 24.85 -0.88 -15.91
C ALA A 516 26.33 -0.70 -16.25
N GLN A 517 27.14 -0.20 -15.31
CA GLN A 517 28.60 -0.07 -15.46
C GLN A 517 29.29 -1.43 -15.52
N LEU A 518 28.89 -2.39 -14.68
CA LEU A 518 29.39 -3.77 -14.73
C LEU A 518 29.00 -4.46 -16.03
N HIS A 519 27.76 -4.30 -16.48
CA HIS A 519 27.29 -4.88 -17.74
C HIS A 519 27.97 -4.26 -18.97
N ASP A 520 28.20 -2.94 -18.98
CA ASP A 520 28.92 -2.26 -20.06
C ASP A 520 30.42 -2.64 -20.07
N ALA A 521 31.03 -2.81 -18.89
CA ALA A 521 32.39 -3.32 -18.76
C ALA A 521 32.50 -4.79 -19.20
N GLU A 522 31.53 -5.64 -18.85
CA GLU A 522 31.48 -7.04 -19.29
C GLU A 522 31.25 -7.16 -20.81
N LEU A 523 30.38 -6.33 -21.40
CA LEU A 523 30.17 -6.30 -22.84
C LEU A 523 31.42 -5.81 -23.59
N LYS A 524 32.08 -4.76 -23.09
CA LYS A 524 33.34 -4.26 -23.67
C LYS A 524 34.48 -5.28 -23.51
N ALA A 525 34.56 -5.99 -22.39
CA ALA A 525 35.54 -7.06 -22.17
C ALA A 525 35.27 -8.30 -23.03
N LYS A 526 33.99 -8.64 -23.26
CA LYS A 526 33.62 -9.73 -24.19
C LYS A 526 33.91 -9.38 -25.65
N ALA A 527 33.63 -8.15 -26.07
CA ALA A 527 33.92 -7.68 -27.42
C ALA A 527 35.43 -7.65 -27.73
N THR A 528 36.28 -7.29 -26.76
CA THR A 528 37.74 -7.34 -26.93
C THR A 528 38.32 -8.76 -26.88
N MET A 529 37.72 -9.67 -26.12
CA MET A 529 38.11 -11.09 -26.09
C MET A 529 37.73 -11.84 -27.39
N GLU A 530 36.59 -11.54 -28.01
CA GLU A 530 36.21 -12.12 -29.30
C GLU A 530 37.19 -11.68 -30.41
N GLN A 531 37.52 -10.39 -30.46
CA GLN A 531 38.50 -9.85 -31.43
C GLN A 531 39.90 -10.43 -31.23
N LEU A 532 40.33 -10.66 -29.99
CA LEU A 532 41.62 -11.30 -29.70
C LEU A 532 41.60 -12.79 -30.06
N SER A 533 40.50 -13.51 -29.78
CA SER A 533 40.37 -14.93 -30.11
C SER A 533 40.36 -15.18 -31.62
N ASP A 534 39.69 -14.33 -32.39
CA ASP A 534 39.67 -14.45 -33.85
C ASP A 534 41.02 -14.08 -34.48
N LEU A 535 41.72 -13.10 -33.92
CA LEU A 535 43.10 -12.78 -34.32
C LEU A 535 44.06 -13.93 -33.98
N GLU A 536 43.94 -14.53 -32.80
CA GLU A 536 44.75 -15.68 -32.38
C GLU A 536 44.50 -16.90 -33.27
N LYS A 537 43.24 -17.19 -33.62
CA LYS A 537 42.90 -18.26 -34.58
C LYS A 537 43.47 -17.98 -35.97
N ALA A 538 43.34 -16.75 -36.48
CA ALA A 538 43.89 -16.38 -37.79
C ALA A 538 45.42 -16.46 -37.82
N TYR A 539 46.09 -15.99 -36.75
CA TYR A 539 47.54 -16.08 -36.61
C TYR A 539 48.02 -17.53 -36.51
N ASN A 540 47.38 -18.35 -35.68
CA ASN A 540 47.75 -19.76 -35.53
C ASN A 540 47.52 -20.55 -36.83
N ALA A 541 46.45 -20.25 -37.58
CA ALA A 541 46.21 -20.82 -38.90
C ALA A 541 47.31 -20.41 -39.91
N PHE A 542 47.72 -19.13 -39.91
CA PHE A 542 48.81 -18.63 -40.75
C PHE A 542 50.15 -19.29 -40.41
N VAL A 543 50.53 -19.36 -39.13
CA VAL A 543 51.77 -20.02 -38.68
C VAL A 543 51.80 -21.48 -39.11
N LYS A 544 50.70 -22.21 -38.95
CA LYS A 544 50.60 -23.62 -39.36
C LYS A 544 50.71 -23.78 -40.87
N SER A 545 49.94 -23.02 -41.65
CA SER A 545 50.00 -23.06 -43.11
C SER A 545 51.40 -22.76 -43.63
N ASN A 546 52.07 -21.79 -43.02
CA ASN A 546 53.40 -21.38 -43.44
C ASN A 546 54.48 -22.41 -43.10
N ALA A 547 54.39 -23.06 -41.92
CA ALA A 547 55.25 -24.17 -41.55
C ALA A 547 55.08 -25.38 -42.50
N ASP A 548 53.84 -25.69 -42.88
CA ASP A 548 53.54 -26.78 -43.82
C ASP A 548 54.05 -26.47 -45.24
N SER A 549 53.81 -25.24 -45.74
CA SER A 549 54.37 -24.77 -47.01
C SER A 549 55.90 -24.74 -47.02
N ARG A 550 56.54 -24.45 -45.87
CA ARG A 550 58.02 -24.43 -45.75
C ARG A 550 58.57 -25.84 -45.89
N LYS A 551 58.02 -26.78 -45.13
CA LYS A 551 58.40 -28.20 -45.21
C LYS A 551 58.21 -28.76 -46.62
N LYS A 552 57.11 -28.42 -47.28
CA LYS A 552 56.85 -28.82 -48.67
C LYS A 552 57.89 -28.22 -49.62
N SER A 553 58.19 -26.93 -49.51
CA SER A 553 59.17 -26.27 -50.38
C SER A 553 60.59 -26.81 -50.20
N GLU A 554 61.03 -27.03 -48.95
CA GLU A 554 62.32 -27.66 -48.62
C GLU A 554 62.37 -29.11 -49.14
N SER A 555 61.29 -29.89 -48.97
CA SER A 555 61.19 -31.27 -49.49
C SER A 555 61.25 -31.32 -51.02
N ASP A 556 60.48 -30.46 -51.69
CA ASP A 556 60.48 -30.36 -53.15
C ASP A 556 61.87 -29.94 -53.68
N LEU A 557 62.61 -29.09 -52.95
CA LEU A 557 63.97 -28.70 -53.31
C LEU A 557 64.93 -29.89 -53.21
N VAL A 558 64.85 -30.67 -52.12
CA VAL A 558 65.65 -31.88 -51.94
C VAL A 558 65.34 -32.91 -53.04
N GLU A 559 64.07 -33.12 -53.38
CA GLU A 559 63.65 -34.04 -54.44
C GLU A 559 64.08 -33.54 -55.83
N ALA A 560 63.94 -32.24 -56.10
CA ALA A 560 64.44 -31.63 -57.34
C ALA A 560 65.96 -31.75 -57.47
N GLY A 561 66.70 -31.68 -56.34
CA GLY A 561 68.13 -31.93 -56.24
C GLY A 561 68.51 -33.38 -56.47
N ARG A 562 67.78 -34.37 -55.92
CA ARG A 562 67.98 -35.79 -56.23
C ARG A 562 67.77 -36.10 -57.71
N ARG A 563 66.82 -35.43 -58.37
CA ARG A 563 66.61 -35.57 -59.81
C ARG A 563 67.74 -34.98 -60.67
N ILE A 564 68.64 -34.15 -60.13
CA ILE A 564 69.84 -33.69 -60.86
C ILE A 564 70.76 -34.89 -61.14
N ASP A 565 70.90 -35.83 -60.20
CA ASP A 565 71.78 -37.00 -60.34
C ASP A 565 71.24 -38.04 -61.34
N LEU A 566 69.92 -38.04 -61.60
CA LEU A 566 69.26 -38.99 -62.50
C LEU A 566 69.00 -38.45 -63.93
N LEU A 567 69.12 -37.13 -64.16
CA LEU A 567 68.73 -36.46 -65.42
C LEU A 567 69.86 -36.31 -66.45
N THR A 568 71.07 -36.80 -66.17
CA THR A 568 72.15 -36.87 -67.17
C THR A 568 71.91 -37.99 -68.20
N THR A 569 70.93 -38.87 -67.98
CA THR A 569 70.62 -39.97 -68.91
C THR A 569 69.09 -40.11 -69.05
N GLN A 570 68.57 -39.80 -70.25
CA GLN A 570 67.18 -39.96 -70.72
C GLN A 570 66.25 -38.73 -70.60
N PHE A 571 66.14 -38.01 -71.72
CA PHE A 571 65.06 -37.07 -72.04
C PHE A 571 63.74 -37.84 -72.19
N GLY A 572 62.75 -37.51 -71.36
CA GLY A 572 61.44 -38.16 -71.38
C GLY A 572 60.38 -37.44 -70.54
N GLY A 573 60.14 -36.16 -70.83
CA GLY A 573 58.92 -35.43 -70.45
C GLY A 573 58.92 -34.73 -69.08
N LEU A 574 58.67 -33.42 -69.10
CA LEU A 574 58.24 -32.53 -67.99
C LEU A 574 59.30 -31.71 -67.22
N ALA A 575 60.52 -31.52 -67.74
CA ALA A 575 61.42 -30.47 -67.22
C ALA A 575 62.30 -29.84 -68.31
N GLU A 576 62.41 -28.50 -68.33
CA GLU A 576 63.40 -27.77 -69.15
C GLU A 576 64.57 -27.38 -68.23
N LEU A 577 65.75 -27.93 -68.47
CA LEU A 577 66.99 -27.66 -67.72
C LEU A 577 68.00 -26.93 -68.62
N LYS A 578 68.47 -25.77 -68.18
CA LYS A 578 69.60 -25.04 -68.78
C LYS A 578 70.72 -24.97 -67.75
N THR A 579 71.83 -25.62 -68.06
CA THR A 579 73.05 -25.64 -67.24
C THR A 579 74.10 -24.69 -67.81
N PHE A 580 74.72 -23.92 -66.93
CA PHE A 580 75.88 -23.09 -67.18
C PHE A 580 77.06 -23.61 -66.34
N ILE A 581 78.24 -22.99 -66.47
CA ILE A 581 79.47 -23.43 -65.79
C ILE A 581 79.25 -23.58 -64.26
N ASP A 582 78.65 -22.57 -63.61
CA ASP A 582 78.47 -22.56 -62.15
C ASP A 582 77.01 -22.52 -61.69
N THR A 583 76.06 -22.37 -62.61
CA THR A 583 74.64 -22.15 -62.30
C THR A 583 73.71 -22.97 -63.20
N TYR A 584 72.47 -23.15 -62.76
CA TYR A 584 71.43 -23.79 -63.55
C TYR A 584 70.08 -23.07 -63.41
N MET A 585 69.24 -23.23 -64.43
CA MET A 585 67.84 -22.86 -64.44
C MET A 585 67.00 -24.08 -64.81
N LYS A 586 65.98 -24.39 -64.00
CA LYS A 586 65.14 -25.57 -64.17
C LYS A 586 63.68 -25.18 -64.06
N SER A 587 62.90 -25.45 -65.09
CA SER A 587 61.43 -25.37 -65.04
C SER A 587 60.87 -26.77 -64.81
N THR A 588 60.09 -26.94 -63.74
CA THR A 588 59.38 -28.20 -63.42
C THR A 588 57.94 -27.91 -62.99
N ASN A 589 57.15 -28.97 -62.77
CA ASN A 589 55.79 -28.85 -62.23
C ASN A 589 55.76 -28.24 -60.81
N GLU A 590 56.87 -28.31 -60.07
CA GLU A 590 57.04 -27.75 -58.74
C GLU A 590 57.44 -26.25 -58.76
N GLY A 591 57.67 -25.68 -59.94
CA GLY A 591 58.00 -24.27 -60.15
C GLY A 591 59.25 -24.01 -60.99
N LEU A 592 59.68 -22.76 -61.04
CA LEU A 592 60.94 -22.34 -61.65
C LEU A 592 62.04 -22.27 -60.58
N ILE A 593 63.15 -22.95 -60.81
CA ILE A 593 64.32 -22.96 -59.92
C ILE A 593 65.51 -22.35 -60.64
N ILE A 594 66.23 -21.46 -59.96
CA ILE A 594 67.50 -20.87 -60.40
C ILE A 594 68.50 -21.06 -59.27
N GLY A 595 69.66 -21.64 -59.53
CA GLY A 595 70.60 -21.96 -58.46
C GLY A 595 72.04 -22.16 -58.91
N LYS A 596 72.94 -22.19 -57.94
CA LYS A 596 74.33 -22.64 -58.16
C LYS A 596 74.42 -24.16 -58.17
N ASN A 597 75.36 -24.70 -58.95
CA ASN A 597 75.58 -26.15 -59.06
C ASN A 597 76.03 -26.78 -57.72
N ASP A 598 76.67 -25.99 -56.85
CA ASP A 598 77.10 -26.37 -55.49
C ASP A 598 75.99 -26.29 -54.42
N ALA A 599 74.75 -25.96 -54.83
CA ALA A 599 73.59 -25.74 -53.95
C ALA A 599 73.76 -24.66 -52.87
N SER A 600 74.81 -23.83 -52.94
CA SER A 600 75.08 -22.78 -51.95
C SER A 600 74.03 -21.67 -51.95
N SER A 601 73.40 -21.40 -53.09
CA SER A 601 72.32 -20.41 -53.22
C SER A 601 71.33 -20.83 -54.29
N THR A 602 70.03 -20.83 -53.96
CA THR A 602 68.96 -21.14 -54.91
C THR A 602 67.74 -20.23 -54.72
N ILE A 603 67.02 -19.95 -55.78
CA ILE A 603 65.73 -19.26 -55.79
C ILE A 603 64.72 -20.22 -56.43
N LYS A 604 63.60 -20.45 -55.76
CA LYS A 604 62.47 -21.24 -56.26
C LYS A 604 61.24 -20.35 -56.33
N VAL A 605 60.58 -20.36 -57.48
CA VAL A 605 59.30 -19.68 -57.73
C VAL A 605 58.25 -20.77 -57.99
N SER A 606 57.42 -21.06 -56.99
CA SER A 606 56.22 -21.89 -57.15
C SER A 606 54.98 -21.02 -57.31
N SER A 607 53.83 -21.64 -57.61
CA SER A 607 52.55 -20.94 -57.79
C SER A 607 52.08 -20.18 -56.54
N ASP A 608 52.56 -20.58 -55.36
CA ASP A 608 52.11 -20.10 -54.05
C ASP A 608 53.24 -19.44 -53.23
N ARG A 609 54.51 -19.57 -53.64
CA ARG A 609 55.67 -19.11 -52.86
C ARG A 609 56.88 -18.78 -53.74
N ILE A 610 57.54 -17.66 -53.44
CA ILE A 610 58.87 -17.35 -53.96
C ILE A 610 59.84 -17.52 -52.80
N SER A 611 60.77 -18.47 -52.88
CA SER A 611 61.71 -18.82 -51.82
C SER A 611 63.14 -18.57 -52.28
N MET A 612 63.98 -18.00 -51.42
CA MET A 612 65.43 -17.96 -51.56
C MET A 612 66.06 -18.84 -50.49
N PHE A 613 66.95 -19.72 -50.90
CA PHE A 613 67.66 -20.65 -50.03
C PHE A 613 69.15 -20.38 -50.04
N SER A 614 69.78 -20.55 -48.88
CA SER A 614 71.22 -20.60 -48.70
C SER A 614 71.59 -21.95 -48.10
N ALA A 615 72.46 -22.70 -48.77
CA ALA A 615 72.85 -24.07 -48.38
C ALA A 615 71.65 -24.99 -48.06
N GLY A 616 70.60 -24.93 -48.90
CA GLY A 616 69.38 -25.73 -48.76
C GLY A 616 68.38 -25.24 -47.70
N LYS A 617 68.71 -24.22 -46.88
CA LYS A 617 67.79 -23.63 -45.91
C LYS A 617 67.15 -22.36 -46.48
N GLU A 618 65.84 -22.24 -46.38
CA GLU A 618 65.13 -21.02 -46.79
C GLU A 618 65.51 -19.86 -45.87
N VAL A 619 65.97 -18.74 -46.46
CA VAL A 619 66.43 -17.53 -45.75
C VAL A 619 65.59 -16.30 -46.08
N MET A 620 64.81 -16.35 -47.15
CA MET A 620 63.83 -15.33 -47.51
C MET A 620 62.70 -15.99 -48.30
N TYR A 621 61.46 -15.55 -48.10
CA TYR A 621 60.37 -15.93 -48.98
C TYR A 621 59.27 -14.88 -49.09
N ILE A 622 58.48 -15.00 -50.15
CA ILE A 622 57.24 -14.25 -50.36
C ILE A 622 56.12 -15.29 -50.49
N SER A 623 55.16 -15.27 -49.57
CA SER A 623 54.01 -16.18 -49.54
C SER A 623 52.82 -15.50 -48.90
N GLN A 624 51.61 -15.75 -49.42
CA GLN A 624 50.34 -15.29 -48.83
C GLN A 624 50.33 -13.79 -48.45
N GLY A 625 50.94 -12.93 -49.29
CA GLY A 625 51.00 -11.48 -49.07
C GLY A 625 52.06 -11.01 -48.06
N VAL A 626 52.89 -11.91 -47.53
CA VAL A 626 53.95 -11.59 -46.57
C VAL A 626 55.33 -11.82 -47.20
N ILE A 627 56.22 -10.84 -47.03
CA ILE A 627 57.66 -11.00 -47.28
C ILE A 627 58.32 -11.32 -45.94
N ASN A 628 59.02 -12.44 -45.87
CA ASN A 628 59.80 -12.84 -44.71
C ASN A 628 61.28 -12.89 -45.09
N ILE A 629 62.13 -12.31 -44.25
CA ILE A 629 63.58 -12.29 -44.41
C ILE A 629 64.16 -12.68 -43.03
N ASP A 630 64.86 -13.82 -42.95
CA ASP A 630 65.45 -14.29 -41.69
C ASP A 630 66.50 -13.29 -41.17
N ASN A 631 67.33 -12.75 -42.07
CA ASN A 631 68.33 -11.72 -41.79
C ASN A 631 68.43 -10.74 -42.97
N GLY A 632 67.88 -9.53 -42.83
CA GLY A 632 67.85 -8.52 -43.88
C GLY A 632 68.54 -7.22 -43.45
N ILE A 633 69.44 -6.71 -44.29
CA ILE A 633 70.03 -5.38 -44.12
C ILE A 633 69.38 -4.44 -45.14
N PHE A 634 68.55 -3.51 -44.65
CA PHE A 634 68.01 -2.42 -45.45
C PHE A 634 68.99 -1.25 -45.40
N THR A 635 69.63 -0.93 -46.53
CA THR A 635 70.73 0.04 -46.58
C THR A 635 70.29 1.49 -46.70
N ALA A 636 69.04 1.76 -47.09
CA ALA A 636 68.52 3.10 -47.33
C ALA A 636 67.34 3.47 -46.42
N SER A 637 66.18 2.83 -46.60
CA SER A 637 64.99 3.05 -45.75
C SER A 637 63.98 1.90 -45.82
N ILE A 638 63.11 1.82 -44.82
CA ILE A 638 61.93 0.95 -44.80
C ILE A 638 60.71 1.75 -44.31
N GLN A 639 59.58 1.68 -45.02
CA GLN A 639 58.34 2.36 -44.64
C GLN A 639 57.25 1.35 -44.28
N ILE A 640 56.70 1.50 -43.07
CA ILE A 640 55.61 0.68 -42.54
C ILE A 640 54.43 1.61 -42.23
N GLY A 641 53.38 1.52 -43.04
CA GLY A 641 52.26 2.46 -42.98
C GLY A 641 52.72 3.90 -43.25
N ARG A 642 52.36 4.81 -42.34
CA ARG A 642 52.75 6.22 -42.42
C ARG A 642 54.09 6.53 -41.78
N PHE A 643 54.88 5.54 -41.38
CA PHE A 643 56.17 5.75 -40.72
C PHE A 643 57.31 5.16 -41.56
N ARG A 644 58.33 5.96 -41.85
CA ARG A 644 59.54 5.56 -42.57
C ARG A 644 60.74 5.64 -41.66
N THR A 645 61.45 4.53 -41.51
CA THR A 645 62.78 4.49 -40.90
C THR A 645 63.82 4.68 -41.99
N GLU A 646 64.67 5.69 -41.87
CA GLU A 646 65.73 6.01 -42.84
C GLU A 646 67.00 6.46 -42.14
N GLN A 647 68.14 6.27 -42.80
CA GLN A 647 69.42 6.82 -42.32
C GLN A 647 69.36 8.35 -42.30
N TYR A 648 69.82 8.96 -41.21
CA TYR A 648 69.78 10.39 -41.05
C TYR A 648 70.79 11.07 -41.98
N HIS A 649 70.32 11.99 -42.82
CA HIS A 649 71.15 12.61 -43.87
C HIS A 649 72.36 13.41 -43.34
N LEU A 650 72.34 13.84 -42.07
CA LEU A 650 73.47 14.53 -41.43
C LEU A 650 74.38 13.60 -40.61
N ASN A 651 73.93 12.38 -40.27
CA ASN A 651 74.74 11.41 -39.54
C ASN A 651 74.38 9.99 -39.98
N LYS A 652 75.32 9.35 -40.68
CA LYS A 652 75.14 8.00 -41.23
C LYS A 652 75.06 6.91 -40.15
N ASP A 653 75.44 7.21 -38.91
CA ASP A 653 75.36 6.29 -37.77
C ASP A 653 74.02 6.35 -37.02
N VAL A 654 73.08 7.19 -37.48
CA VAL A 654 71.78 7.40 -36.83
C VAL A 654 70.65 7.06 -37.81
N ASN A 655 69.67 6.27 -37.33
CA ASN A 655 68.40 6.08 -38.02
C ASN A 655 67.33 7.00 -37.42
N VAL A 656 66.51 7.60 -38.28
CA VAL A 656 65.36 8.41 -37.88
C VAL A 656 64.06 7.77 -38.37
N ILE A 657 63.00 7.90 -37.57
CA ILE A 657 61.64 7.48 -37.95
C ILE A 657 60.84 8.75 -38.27
N ARG A 658 60.35 8.87 -39.50
CA ARG A 658 59.54 10.01 -39.95
C ARG A 658 58.11 9.57 -40.24
N TYR A 659 57.14 10.37 -39.80
CA TYR A 659 55.76 10.23 -40.23
C TYR A 659 55.57 10.92 -41.60
N ILE A 660 54.99 10.23 -42.56
CA ILE A 660 54.80 10.65 -43.97
C ILE A 660 53.29 10.79 -44.29
N GLY A 661 52.44 10.94 -43.28
CA GLY A 661 51.03 11.24 -43.52
C GLY A 661 50.85 12.71 -43.91
N GLY A 662 50.68 12.94 -45.22
CA GLY A 662 50.01 14.12 -45.77
C GLY A 662 48.52 13.91 -45.88
#